data_AF-A0A9P1N6Q9-F1
#
_entry.id   AF-A0A9P1N6Q9-F1
#
_cell.length_a   1.000
_cell.length_b   1.000
_cell.length_c   1.000
_cell.angle_alpha   90.00
_cell.angle_beta   90.00
_cell.angle_gamma   90.00
#
_symmetry.space_group_name_H-M   'P 1'
#
loop_
_entity.id
_entity.type
_entity.pdbx_description
1 polymer ?
#
loop_
_entity_poly.entity_id
_entity_poly.type
_entity_poly.pdbx_seq_one_letter_code
_entity_poly.pdbx_strand_id
1 'polypeptide(L)'
;MQDEVLLYKIYINTASLVAIFLNVLLLLLAIFKSPPSMKTYSVLVINFAIFNTISAVCQGFTQLRLIGIDDNIIHIAYGMCHGLGPKWCYTVYAIMLHTLTHTEWCTWLSFHFSCYTLQHGSFDVKKFIKILIIFYIPSLIQLVTFLLGGQPLDNLLFEIYRYYPHYKIEVNQITGRIILSSVLIGYTVIHYIMVPIPILIAVLIIKRKIMRFLNNQAQHLSENTKKVHKQFFEALTFNAILPVVFVANGVVFWIVKNMELTSPIMECLNTVILSTVPIISPLFYLLYIVPYRKALIDCLLMHHRCFVIWFLTPLISFIFRTPSAIQVVAFLLPSHPLSIFYSTISHTYPEYSIKADKIKRTLQLSLFSTFYTISNCFVPMDFIDFFEVYMSISSFFGIFFNSVLFFLATFKSPASIRAYSVILINFATFNILSSVCQFATKVRLIMLSESVVVVSYGFCNASIFEYCYDVYAFMLHAFSHIQWCTLSSFIFSYKVLKSGQIGRIEISIKLLGFYIPSIFQFASFVIFYEHSPKNIELALIQKHIEYMSNPDQIIGYTVLKSFVTTYTVINMSFFPFLIFIAILIIRFKCMQFLSDKSENLQEETKKLHKQFIKALTFQAFLPFLFVLNGICFMLLRNLNQSSLFIELSNTLLFSLTPLISPLMYIFYVAPYRNTLIHFFKRQKQ
;
A
#
# COMPACT_ATOMS: atom_id res chain seq x y z
N MET A 1 7.22 -11.39 -24.73
CA MET A 1 5.76 -11.12 -24.73
C MET A 1 5.11 -11.40 -23.36
N GLN A 2 5.05 -12.63 -22.84
CA GLN A 2 4.44 -12.91 -21.53
C GLN A 2 5.16 -12.20 -20.36
N ASP A 3 6.50 -12.23 -20.35
CA ASP A 3 7.30 -11.57 -19.30
C ASP A 3 7.17 -10.03 -19.30
N GLU A 4 7.02 -9.44 -20.49
CA GLU A 4 6.90 -7.98 -20.67
C GLU A 4 5.52 -7.49 -20.19
N VAL A 5 4.46 -8.23 -20.52
CA VAL A 5 3.11 -7.96 -20.03
C VAL A 5 3.07 -8.12 -18.50
N LEU A 6 3.74 -9.14 -17.95
CA LEU A 6 3.85 -9.33 -16.51
C LEU A 6 4.52 -8.13 -15.82
N LEU A 7 5.65 -7.65 -16.35
CA LEU A 7 6.34 -6.46 -15.84
C LEU A 7 5.44 -5.22 -15.86
N TYR A 8 4.68 -5.03 -16.93
CA TYR A 8 3.69 -3.96 -17.04
C TYR A 8 2.60 -4.05 -15.95
N LYS A 9 2.02 -5.23 -15.72
CA LYS A 9 1.00 -5.43 -14.68
C LYS A 9 1.55 -5.08 -13.28
N ILE A 10 2.78 -5.51 -12.98
CA ILE A 10 3.46 -5.21 -11.72
C ILE A 10 3.64 -3.71 -11.56
N TYR A 11 4.13 -3.04 -12.60
CA TYR A 11 4.34 -1.59 -12.59
C TYR A 11 3.03 -0.85 -12.32
N ILE A 12 1.96 -1.13 -13.07
CA ILE A 12 0.68 -0.43 -12.93
C ILE A 12 0.06 -0.66 -11.56
N ASN A 13 0.09 -1.89 -11.04
CA ASN A 13 -0.40 -2.15 -9.69
C ASN A 13 0.37 -1.36 -8.64
N THR A 14 1.70 -1.36 -8.74
CA THR A 14 2.56 -0.63 -7.81
C THR A 14 2.30 0.87 -7.89
N ALA A 15 2.26 1.42 -9.10
CA ALA A 15 1.99 2.84 -9.36
C ALA A 15 0.60 3.26 -8.82
N SER A 16 -0.42 2.45 -9.07
CA SER A 16 -1.80 2.69 -8.61
C SER A 16 -1.88 2.70 -7.09
N LEU A 17 -1.23 1.75 -6.41
CA LEU A 17 -1.21 1.70 -4.95
C LEU A 17 -0.49 2.91 -4.32
N VAL A 18 0.66 3.30 -4.87
CA VAL A 18 1.39 4.51 -4.49
C VAL A 18 0.49 5.73 -4.62
N ALA A 19 -0.16 5.87 -5.77
CA ALA A 19 -1.07 6.98 -6.06
C ALA A 19 -2.26 7.03 -5.09
N ILE A 20 -2.93 5.91 -4.84
CA ILE A 20 -4.06 5.82 -3.90
C ILE A 20 -3.60 6.28 -2.51
N PHE A 21 -2.48 5.76 -2.02
CA PHE A 21 -1.97 6.12 -0.70
C PHE A 21 -1.69 7.62 -0.57
N LEU A 22 -0.95 8.18 -1.52
CA LEU A 22 -0.55 9.58 -1.48
C LEU A 22 -1.76 10.52 -1.56
N ASN A 23 -2.74 10.21 -2.42
CA ASN A 23 -3.95 11.01 -2.55
C ASN A 23 -4.89 10.87 -1.35
N VAL A 24 -5.05 9.67 -0.77
CA VAL A 24 -5.84 9.50 0.47
C VAL A 24 -5.18 10.24 1.64
N LEU A 25 -3.85 10.16 1.76
CA LEU A 25 -3.11 10.94 2.76
C LEU A 25 -3.31 12.44 2.56
N LEU A 26 -3.17 12.93 1.32
CA LEU A 26 -3.41 14.32 0.98
C LEU A 26 -4.85 14.76 1.27
N LEU A 27 -5.84 13.94 0.93
CA LEU A 27 -7.26 14.18 1.20
C LEU A 27 -7.50 14.39 2.70
N LEU A 28 -6.97 13.49 3.53
CA LEU A 28 -7.12 13.56 4.98
C LEU A 28 -6.43 14.82 5.54
N LEU A 29 -5.23 15.16 5.06
CA LEU A 29 -4.55 16.40 5.46
C LEU A 29 -5.29 17.66 4.99
N ALA A 30 -5.84 17.66 3.78
CA ALA A 30 -6.60 18.78 3.25
C ALA A 30 -7.92 19.00 4.01
N ILE A 31 -8.58 17.93 4.48
CA ILE A 31 -9.79 18.03 5.30
C ILE A 31 -9.46 18.51 6.72
N PHE A 32 -8.47 17.90 7.38
CA PHE A 32 -8.28 18.08 8.83
C PHE A 32 -7.22 19.12 9.21
N LYS A 33 -6.33 19.51 8.29
CA LYS A 33 -5.15 20.33 8.59
C LYS A 33 -5.06 21.62 7.77
N SER A 34 -6.06 21.92 6.94
CA SER A 34 -6.14 23.18 6.21
C SER A 34 -6.49 24.35 7.12
N PRO A 35 -5.69 25.44 7.14
CA PRO A 35 -6.01 26.61 7.94
C PRO A 35 -7.20 27.39 7.35
N PRO A 36 -7.95 28.17 8.16
CA PRO A 36 -9.09 28.97 7.70
C PRO A 36 -8.76 29.89 6.52
N SER A 37 -7.55 30.45 6.49
CA SER A 37 -7.05 31.33 5.43
C SER A 37 -6.88 30.64 4.07
N MET A 38 -6.84 29.31 4.02
CA MET A 38 -6.68 28.53 2.78
C MET A 38 -7.92 27.68 2.46
N LYS A 39 -9.06 27.90 3.12
CA LYS A 39 -10.27 27.08 2.93
C LYS A 39 -10.73 26.97 1.48
N THR A 40 -10.65 28.04 0.69
CA THR A 40 -11.03 27.98 -0.73
C THR A 40 -10.03 27.15 -1.54
N TYR A 41 -8.73 27.25 -1.25
CA TYR A 41 -7.71 26.42 -1.87
C TYR A 41 -7.80 24.94 -1.44
N SER A 42 -8.20 24.66 -0.19
CA SER A 42 -8.33 23.28 0.28
C SER A 42 -9.46 22.53 -0.43
N VAL A 43 -10.53 23.21 -0.83
CA VAL A 43 -11.61 22.60 -1.66
C VAL A 43 -11.03 22.07 -2.97
N LEU A 44 -10.14 22.83 -3.61
CA LEU A 44 -9.49 22.43 -4.85
C LEU A 44 -8.54 21.25 -4.63
N VAL A 45 -7.74 21.27 -3.56
CA VAL A 45 -6.85 20.15 -3.19
C VAL A 45 -7.64 18.88 -2.87
N ILE A 46 -8.76 19.00 -2.16
CA ILE A 46 -9.69 17.88 -1.89
C ILE A 46 -10.21 17.30 -3.20
N ASN A 47 -10.64 18.16 -4.13
CA ASN A 47 -11.11 17.74 -5.44
C ASN A 47 -10.02 16.98 -6.21
N PHE A 48 -8.79 17.51 -6.26
CA PHE A 48 -7.64 16.81 -6.86
C PHE A 48 -7.42 15.43 -6.25
N ALA A 49 -7.38 15.35 -4.92
CA ALA A 49 -7.13 14.10 -4.23
C ALA A 49 -8.20 13.05 -4.53
N ILE A 50 -9.48 13.42 -4.56
CA ILE A 50 -10.59 12.52 -4.89
C ILE A 50 -10.45 11.97 -6.31
N PHE A 51 -10.30 12.84 -7.30
CA PHE A 51 -10.27 12.42 -8.70
C PHE A 51 -9.00 11.63 -9.04
N ASN A 52 -7.85 11.99 -8.48
CA ASN A 52 -6.62 11.21 -8.63
C ASN A 52 -6.71 9.85 -7.94
N THR A 53 -7.38 9.74 -6.78
CA THR A 53 -7.64 8.43 -6.15
C THR A 53 -8.52 7.57 -7.05
N ILE A 54 -9.61 8.11 -7.60
CA ILE A 54 -10.50 7.37 -8.51
C ILE A 54 -9.72 6.91 -9.75
N SER A 55 -8.95 7.81 -10.38
CA SER A 55 -8.11 7.47 -11.53
C SER A 55 -7.15 6.33 -11.23
N ALA A 56 -6.48 6.37 -10.07
CA ALA A 56 -5.52 5.34 -9.68
C ALA A 56 -6.20 3.98 -9.41
N VAL A 57 -7.40 3.99 -8.79
CA VAL A 57 -8.20 2.77 -8.62
C VAL A 57 -8.58 2.19 -9.98
N CYS A 58 -9.11 3.02 -10.89
CA CYS A 58 -9.49 2.58 -12.23
C CYS A 58 -8.29 2.02 -13.00
N GLN A 59 -7.11 2.65 -12.93
CA GLN A 59 -5.87 2.19 -13.57
C GLN A 59 -5.46 0.79 -13.09
N GLY A 60 -5.43 0.57 -11.78
CA GLY A 60 -5.11 -0.74 -11.21
C GLY A 60 -6.15 -1.81 -11.54
N PHE A 61 -7.42 -1.40 -11.64
CA PHE A 61 -8.52 -2.31 -11.94
C PHE A 61 -8.58 -2.74 -13.42
N THR A 62 -8.19 -1.86 -14.36
CA THR A 62 -8.22 -2.16 -15.80
C THR A 62 -6.90 -2.70 -16.35
N GLN A 63 -5.75 -2.15 -15.94
CA GLN A 63 -4.43 -2.46 -16.52
C GLN A 63 -4.45 -2.52 -18.06
N LEU A 64 -4.76 -1.39 -18.69
CA LEU A 64 -5.16 -1.35 -20.09
C LEU A 64 -3.97 -1.37 -21.06
N ARG A 65 -4.06 -2.16 -22.12
CA ARG A 65 -3.20 -2.13 -23.31
C ARG A 65 -4.02 -1.67 -24.51
N LEU A 66 -3.44 -0.77 -25.31
CA LEU A 66 -4.09 -0.17 -26.47
C LEU A 66 -3.40 -0.65 -27.75
N ILE A 67 -4.14 -1.34 -28.62
CA ILE A 67 -3.65 -1.77 -29.93
C ILE A 67 -4.32 -0.94 -31.02
N GLY A 68 -3.53 -0.29 -31.87
CA GLY A 68 -4.03 0.41 -33.06
C GLY A 68 -4.09 -0.53 -34.26
N ILE A 69 -5.23 -0.57 -34.95
CA ILE A 69 -5.40 -1.24 -36.25
C ILE A 69 -6.21 -0.30 -37.15
N ASP A 70 -5.57 0.27 -38.16
CA ASP A 70 -6.16 1.27 -39.07
C ASP A 70 -6.82 2.44 -38.30
N ASP A 71 -8.15 2.62 -38.43
CA ASP A 71 -8.92 3.64 -37.71
C ASP A 71 -9.42 3.17 -36.32
N ASN A 72 -9.17 1.91 -35.97
CA ASN A 72 -9.63 1.30 -34.73
C ASN A 72 -8.56 1.34 -33.64
N ILE A 73 -9.02 1.51 -32.41
CA ILE A 73 -8.25 1.21 -31.21
C ILE A 73 -8.97 0.08 -30.48
N ILE A 74 -8.21 -0.98 -30.23
CA ILE A 74 -8.64 -2.17 -29.51
C ILE A 74 -8.11 -2.09 -28.08
N HIS A 75 -9.00 -2.31 -27.12
CA HIS A 75 -8.72 -2.25 -25.70
C HIS A 75 -8.58 -3.66 -25.13
N ILE A 76 -7.40 -3.96 -24.59
CA ILE A 76 -7.13 -5.22 -23.91
C ILE A 76 -6.91 -4.91 -22.43
N ALA A 77 -7.74 -5.45 -21.55
CA ALA A 77 -7.60 -5.25 -20.11
C ALA A 77 -6.97 -6.48 -19.49
N TYR A 78 -6.01 -6.25 -18.60
CA TYR A 78 -5.32 -7.31 -17.87
C TYR A 78 -5.67 -7.37 -16.38
N GLY A 79 -6.39 -6.36 -15.89
CA GLY A 79 -6.73 -6.21 -14.48
C GLY A 79 -7.98 -6.97 -14.07
N MET A 80 -8.37 -6.76 -12.81
CA MET A 80 -9.48 -7.46 -12.15
C MET A 80 -10.85 -7.22 -12.80
N CYS A 81 -10.99 -6.15 -13.60
CA CYS A 81 -12.24 -5.86 -14.30
C CYS A 81 -12.68 -7.00 -15.24
N HIS A 82 -11.75 -7.85 -15.67
CA HIS A 82 -11.99 -9.00 -16.54
C HIS A 82 -13.04 -9.96 -15.98
N GLY A 83 -13.01 -10.21 -14.67
CA GLY A 83 -13.97 -11.09 -13.99
C GLY A 83 -15.41 -10.56 -14.04
N LEU A 84 -15.58 -9.25 -14.25
CA LEU A 84 -16.90 -8.60 -14.37
C LEU A 84 -17.39 -8.52 -15.82
N GLY A 85 -16.49 -8.75 -16.78
CA GLY A 85 -16.77 -8.77 -18.20
C GLY A 85 -16.45 -7.46 -18.96
N PRO A 86 -16.50 -7.51 -20.31
CA PRO A 86 -15.98 -6.46 -21.19
C PRO A 86 -16.60 -5.08 -20.96
N LYS A 87 -17.93 -5.03 -20.80
CA LYS A 87 -18.69 -3.78 -20.58
C LYS A 87 -18.25 -3.05 -19.32
N TRP A 88 -17.95 -3.79 -18.25
CA TRP A 88 -17.49 -3.21 -17.00
C TRP A 88 -16.08 -2.63 -17.15
N CYS A 89 -15.15 -3.38 -17.75
CA CYS A 89 -13.82 -2.88 -18.06
C CYS A 89 -13.86 -1.60 -18.90
N TYR A 90 -14.70 -1.58 -19.94
CA TYR A 90 -14.89 -0.40 -20.79
C TYR A 90 -15.41 0.80 -20.00
N THR A 91 -16.38 0.57 -19.11
CA THR A 91 -16.95 1.62 -18.25
C THR A 91 -15.92 2.18 -17.27
N VAL A 92 -15.13 1.31 -16.64
CA VAL A 92 -14.07 1.73 -15.71
C VAL A 92 -12.98 2.52 -16.45
N TYR A 93 -12.66 2.13 -17.68
CA TYR A 93 -11.74 2.91 -18.51
C TYR A 93 -12.30 4.29 -18.87
N ALA A 94 -13.59 4.38 -19.19
CA ALA A 94 -14.26 5.66 -19.44
C ALA A 94 -14.19 6.59 -18.21
N ILE A 95 -14.44 6.04 -17.01
CA ILE A 95 -14.32 6.76 -15.73
C ILE A 95 -12.87 7.22 -15.52
N MET A 96 -11.89 6.37 -15.81
CA MET A 96 -10.47 6.72 -15.72
C MET A 96 -10.15 7.95 -16.58
N LEU A 97 -10.51 7.94 -17.87
CA LEU A 97 -10.28 9.06 -18.77
C LEU A 97 -10.98 10.34 -18.28
N HIS A 98 -12.24 10.23 -17.85
CA HIS A 98 -13.00 11.32 -17.26
C HIS A 98 -12.28 11.97 -16.06
N THR A 99 -11.78 11.15 -15.12
CA THR A 99 -11.11 11.67 -13.93
C THR A 99 -9.77 12.33 -14.23
N LEU A 100 -9.05 11.82 -15.23
CA LEU A 100 -7.80 12.38 -15.72
C LEU A 100 -8.03 13.74 -16.40
N THR A 101 -8.98 13.85 -17.33
CA THR A 101 -9.27 15.13 -18.01
C THR A 101 -9.90 16.17 -17.08
N HIS A 102 -10.70 15.74 -16.09
CA HIS A 102 -11.19 16.65 -15.04
C HIS A 102 -10.05 17.26 -14.20
N THR A 103 -9.03 16.45 -13.92
CA THR A 103 -7.83 16.89 -13.20
C THR A 103 -7.07 17.98 -13.98
N GLU A 104 -7.07 17.92 -15.32
CA GLU A 104 -6.50 18.97 -16.16
C GLU A 104 -7.29 20.28 -16.10
N TRP A 105 -8.62 20.21 -16.19
CA TRP A 105 -9.49 21.38 -16.02
C TRP A 105 -9.29 22.04 -14.65
N CYS A 106 -9.17 21.22 -13.60
CA CYS A 106 -8.86 21.69 -12.26
C CYS A 106 -7.48 22.36 -12.19
N THR A 107 -6.51 21.88 -12.96
CA THR A 107 -5.17 22.49 -13.03
C THR A 107 -5.24 23.90 -13.62
N TRP A 108 -5.96 24.09 -14.73
CA TRP A 108 -6.18 25.42 -15.29
C TRP A 108 -6.90 26.35 -14.30
N LEU A 109 -7.99 25.86 -13.71
CA LEU A 109 -8.77 26.62 -12.72
C LEU A 109 -7.91 27.03 -11.51
N SER A 110 -6.98 26.18 -11.08
CA SER A 110 -6.07 26.47 -9.97
C SER A 110 -5.15 27.66 -10.22
N PHE A 111 -4.61 27.75 -11.43
CA PHE A 111 -3.78 28.89 -11.84
C PHE A 111 -4.61 30.16 -11.97
N HIS A 112 -5.78 30.07 -12.59
CA HIS A 112 -6.68 31.21 -12.72
C HIS A 112 -7.10 31.75 -11.34
N PHE A 113 -7.51 30.85 -10.44
CA PHE A 113 -7.89 31.18 -9.07
C PHE A 113 -6.75 31.82 -8.28
N SER A 114 -5.53 31.29 -8.42
CA SER A 114 -4.33 31.87 -7.80
C SER A 114 -4.05 33.28 -8.27
N CYS A 115 -4.24 33.56 -9.56
CA CYS A 115 -4.09 34.90 -10.11
C CYS A 115 -5.19 35.85 -9.63
N TYR A 116 -6.44 35.39 -9.61
CA TYR A 116 -7.58 36.19 -9.14
C TYR A 116 -7.42 36.60 -7.69
N THR A 117 -7.13 35.63 -6.82
CA THR A 117 -6.98 35.87 -5.37
C THR A 117 -5.81 36.79 -5.03
N LEU A 118 -4.74 36.75 -5.82
CA LEU A 118 -3.63 37.69 -5.71
C LEU A 118 -4.03 39.13 -6.03
N GLN A 119 -4.93 39.33 -6.99
CA GLN A 119 -5.35 40.65 -7.45
C GLN A 119 -6.52 41.24 -6.64
N HIS A 120 -7.46 40.39 -6.21
CA HIS A 120 -8.76 40.82 -5.66
C HIS A 120 -9.01 40.33 -4.22
N GLY A 121 -8.08 39.57 -3.62
CA GLY A 121 -8.20 39.08 -2.26
C GLY A 121 -8.99 37.77 -2.11
N SER A 122 -9.73 37.62 -1.01
CA SER A 122 -10.41 36.37 -0.67
C SER A 122 -11.61 36.08 -1.59
N PHE A 123 -11.85 34.79 -1.84
CA PHE A 123 -12.93 34.33 -2.71
C PHE A 123 -13.93 33.48 -1.94
N ASP A 124 -15.22 33.73 -2.15
CA ASP A 124 -16.30 32.98 -1.51
C ASP A 124 -16.30 31.51 -1.94
N VAL A 125 -16.23 30.62 -0.96
CA VAL A 125 -16.19 29.16 -1.14
C VAL A 125 -17.43 28.66 -1.88
N LYS A 126 -18.63 29.22 -1.59
CA LYS A 126 -19.88 28.77 -2.25
C LYS A 126 -19.87 29.10 -3.74
N LYS A 127 -19.40 30.30 -4.11
CA LYS A 127 -19.19 30.69 -5.51
C LYS A 127 -18.14 29.79 -6.18
N PHE A 128 -17.07 29.45 -5.47
CA PHE A 128 -16.00 28.60 -6.02
C PHE A 128 -16.48 27.18 -6.32
N ILE A 129 -17.29 26.59 -5.44
CA ILE A 129 -17.90 25.27 -5.66
C ILE A 129 -18.79 25.29 -6.92
N LYS A 130 -19.57 26.36 -7.13
CA LYS A 130 -20.37 26.50 -8.36
C LYS A 130 -19.50 26.53 -9.62
N ILE A 131 -18.36 27.25 -9.58
CA ILE A 131 -17.40 27.28 -10.68
C ILE A 131 -16.80 25.89 -10.92
N LEU A 132 -16.44 25.16 -9.86
CA LEU A 132 -15.94 23.78 -9.97
C LEU A 132 -16.95 22.85 -10.64
N ILE A 133 -18.24 22.98 -10.32
CA ILE A 133 -19.30 22.21 -10.97
C ILE A 133 -19.41 22.55 -12.46
N ILE A 134 -19.28 23.81 -12.84
CA ILE A 134 -19.28 24.21 -14.26
C ILE A 134 -18.08 23.58 -14.99
N PHE A 135 -16.91 23.59 -14.37
CA PHE A 135 -15.68 23.01 -14.93
C PHE A 135 -15.67 21.47 -14.96
N TYR A 136 -16.61 20.82 -14.27
CA TYR A 136 -16.83 19.37 -14.33
C TYR A 136 -17.61 18.95 -15.59
N ILE A 137 -18.41 19.86 -16.16
CA ILE A 137 -19.28 19.54 -17.30
C ILE A 137 -18.50 18.98 -18.52
N PRO A 138 -17.37 19.55 -18.96
CA PRO A 138 -16.67 19.05 -20.15
C PRO A 138 -16.18 17.61 -19.97
N SER A 139 -15.59 17.28 -18.83
CA SER A 139 -15.13 15.91 -18.54
C SER A 139 -16.31 14.95 -18.39
N LEU A 140 -17.45 15.39 -17.87
CA LEU A 140 -18.67 14.57 -17.82
C LEU A 140 -19.23 14.29 -19.22
N ILE A 141 -19.24 15.28 -20.12
CA ILE A 141 -19.61 15.08 -21.52
C ILE A 141 -18.69 14.03 -22.14
N GLN A 142 -17.37 14.12 -21.89
CA GLN A 142 -16.38 13.15 -22.37
C GLN A 142 -16.65 11.73 -21.87
N LEU A 143 -17.08 11.57 -20.61
CA LEU A 143 -17.50 10.27 -20.06
C LEU A 143 -18.67 9.69 -20.87
N VAL A 144 -19.72 10.50 -21.06
CA VAL A 144 -20.95 10.07 -21.74
C VAL A 144 -20.67 9.76 -23.21
N THR A 145 -19.96 10.64 -23.93
CA THR A 145 -19.66 10.42 -25.35
C THR A 145 -18.77 9.19 -25.56
N PHE A 146 -17.82 8.94 -24.66
CA PHE A 146 -16.99 7.73 -24.73
C PHE A 146 -17.82 6.46 -24.49
N LEU A 147 -18.67 6.44 -23.45
CA LEU A 147 -19.54 5.29 -23.18
C LEU A 147 -20.47 4.96 -24.35
N LEU A 148 -21.03 5.98 -25.01
CA LEU A 148 -21.88 5.81 -26.19
C LEU A 148 -21.11 5.44 -27.46
N GLY A 149 -19.81 5.72 -27.51
CA GLY A 149 -18.95 5.48 -28.67
C GLY A 149 -18.44 4.04 -28.79
N GLY A 150 -18.65 3.19 -27.78
CA GLY A 150 -18.23 1.79 -27.77
C GLY A 150 -18.86 0.99 -28.91
N GLN A 151 -18.04 0.20 -29.60
CA GLN A 151 -18.45 -0.64 -30.73
C GLN A 151 -18.63 -2.11 -30.31
N PRO A 152 -19.42 -2.91 -31.05
CA PRO A 152 -19.50 -4.35 -30.84
C PRO A 152 -18.12 -5.02 -30.99
N LEU A 153 -17.93 -6.12 -30.26
CA LEU A 153 -16.66 -6.85 -30.16
C LEU A 153 -16.56 -8.04 -31.13
N ASP A 154 -17.48 -8.12 -32.11
CA ASP A 154 -17.59 -9.27 -33.00
C ASP A 154 -16.38 -9.38 -33.93
N ASN A 155 -15.88 -10.61 -34.13
CA ASN A 155 -14.76 -10.96 -35.02
C ASN A 155 -13.41 -10.25 -34.74
N LEU A 156 -13.28 -9.57 -33.60
CA LEU A 156 -12.08 -8.77 -33.29
C LEU A 156 -10.82 -9.62 -33.15
N LEU A 157 -10.95 -10.83 -32.61
CA LEU A 157 -9.83 -11.75 -32.45
C LEU A 157 -9.22 -12.13 -33.82
N PHE A 158 -10.08 -12.38 -34.82
CA PHE A 158 -9.64 -12.67 -36.18
C PHE A 158 -8.94 -11.47 -36.82
N GLU A 159 -9.47 -10.25 -36.61
CA GLU A 159 -8.87 -9.01 -37.08
C GLU A 159 -7.47 -8.80 -36.46
N ILE A 160 -7.33 -9.00 -35.15
CA ILE A 160 -6.02 -8.92 -34.46
C ILE A 160 -5.05 -9.97 -35.00
N TYR A 161 -5.47 -11.23 -35.17
CA TYR A 161 -4.60 -12.29 -35.69
C TYR A 161 -4.19 -12.07 -37.15
N ARG A 162 -5.01 -11.39 -37.94
CA ARG A 162 -4.67 -11.03 -39.32
C ARG A 162 -3.52 -10.02 -39.39
N TYR A 163 -3.52 -9.01 -38.52
CA TYR A 163 -2.47 -7.98 -38.49
C TYR A 163 -1.26 -8.39 -37.63
N TYR A 164 -1.50 -9.10 -36.53
CA TYR A 164 -0.50 -9.50 -35.54
C TYR A 164 -0.59 -11.01 -35.25
N PRO A 165 -0.17 -11.88 -36.20
CA PRO A 165 -0.33 -13.33 -36.09
C PRO A 165 0.43 -13.94 -34.90
N HIS A 166 1.43 -13.24 -34.36
CA HIS A 166 2.23 -13.71 -33.23
C HIS A 166 1.61 -13.40 -31.85
N TYR A 167 0.53 -12.62 -31.78
CA TYR A 167 -0.05 -12.20 -30.49
C TYR A 167 -0.91 -13.31 -29.88
N LYS A 168 -0.63 -13.67 -28.62
CA LYS A 168 -1.46 -14.62 -27.86
C LYS A 168 -2.43 -13.81 -26.97
N ILE A 169 -3.63 -13.54 -27.48
CA ILE A 169 -4.68 -12.79 -26.77
C ILE A 169 -5.89 -13.69 -26.58
N GLU A 170 -6.45 -13.72 -25.39
CA GLU A 170 -7.68 -14.46 -25.11
C GLU A 170 -8.90 -13.57 -25.39
N VAL A 171 -10.00 -14.16 -25.90
CA VAL A 171 -11.23 -13.42 -26.27
C VAL A 171 -11.80 -12.63 -25.09
N ASN A 172 -11.74 -13.20 -23.90
CA ASN A 172 -12.23 -12.59 -22.67
C ASN A 172 -11.45 -11.31 -22.29
N GLN A 173 -10.19 -11.14 -22.74
CA GLN A 173 -9.34 -9.98 -22.41
C GLN A 173 -9.67 -8.75 -23.27
N ILE A 174 -10.43 -8.94 -24.35
CA ILE A 174 -10.85 -7.87 -25.24
C ILE A 174 -12.04 -7.16 -24.60
N THR A 175 -11.86 -5.88 -24.29
CA THR A 175 -12.81 -5.12 -23.49
C THR A 175 -13.54 -4.02 -24.24
N GLY A 176 -12.99 -3.57 -25.37
CA GLY A 176 -13.57 -2.47 -26.13
C GLY A 176 -12.95 -2.33 -27.51
N ARG A 177 -13.75 -1.85 -28.46
CA ARG A 177 -13.32 -1.31 -29.75
C ARG A 177 -13.85 0.12 -29.84
N ILE A 178 -13.00 1.05 -30.27
CA ILE A 178 -13.40 2.40 -30.63
C ILE A 178 -12.89 2.74 -32.02
N ILE A 179 -13.68 3.53 -32.75
CA ILE A 179 -13.35 4.04 -34.10
C ILE A 179 -12.99 5.51 -33.95
N LEU A 180 -11.80 5.92 -34.37
CA LEU A 180 -11.29 7.28 -34.18
C LEU A 180 -12.05 8.32 -35.01
N SER A 181 -12.55 7.96 -36.19
CA SER A 181 -13.40 8.83 -37.01
C SER A 181 -14.83 9.02 -36.47
N SER A 182 -15.25 8.25 -35.45
CA SER A 182 -16.57 8.42 -34.85
C SER A 182 -16.69 9.78 -34.16
N VAL A 183 -17.75 10.52 -34.44
CA VAL A 183 -18.02 11.84 -33.82
C VAL A 183 -18.04 11.76 -32.29
N LEU A 184 -18.59 10.67 -31.74
CA LEU A 184 -18.66 10.45 -30.29
C LEU A 184 -17.26 10.26 -29.66
N ILE A 185 -16.38 9.55 -30.34
CA ILE A 185 -14.99 9.34 -29.90
C ILE A 185 -14.13 10.56 -30.20
N GLY A 186 -14.43 11.29 -31.27
CA GLY A 186 -13.75 12.52 -31.68
C GLY A 186 -13.73 13.57 -30.58
N TYR A 187 -14.84 13.72 -29.81
CA TYR A 187 -14.84 14.60 -28.64
C TYR A 187 -13.80 14.17 -27.60
N THR A 188 -13.73 12.88 -27.28
CA THR A 188 -12.73 12.35 -26.33
C THR A 188 -11.31 12.58 -26.85
N VAL A 189 -11.05 12.35 -28.13
CA VAL A 189 -9.72 12.56 -28.73
C VAL A 189 -9.33 14.04 -28.69
N ILE A 190 -10.22 14.94 -29.09
CA ILE A 190 -9.98 16.39 -29.04
C ILE A 190 -9.76 16.83 -27.59
N HIS A 191 -10.62 16.39 -26.68
CA HIS A 191 -10.53 16.78 -25.28
C HIS A 191 -9.26 16.22 -24.61
N TYR A 192 -8.88 14.99 -24.92
CA TYR A 192 -7.74 14.33 -24.32
C TYR A 192 -6.38 14.76 -24.90
N ILE A 193 -6.30 15.07 -26.20
CA ILE A 193 -5.03 15.39 -26.90
C ILE A 193 -4.89 16.89 -27.17
N MET A 194 -5.96 17.56 -27.62
CA MET A 194 -5.87 18.92 -28.10
C MET A 194 -6.07 19.97 -27.01
N VAL A 195 -6.94 19.73 -26.02
CA VAL A 195 -7.21 20.68 -24.90
C VAL A 195 -6.05 20.84 -23.90
N PRO A 196 -5.16 19.86 -23.67
CA PRO A 196 -3.97 20.07 -22.83
C PRO A 196 -3.04 21.19 -23.36
N ILE A 197 -2.98 21.40 -24.68
CA ILE A 197 -2.15 22.43 -25.31
C ILE A 197 -2.59 23.87 -24.94
N PRO A 198 -3.85 24.30 -25.18
CA PRO A 198 -4.31 25.61 -24.75
C PRO A 198 -4.31 25.76 -23.23
N ILE A 199 -4.55 24.68 -22.46
CA ILE A 199 -4.40 24.70 -21.00
C ILE A 199 -2.94 25.01 -20.62
N LEU A 200 -1.96 24.36 -21.23
CA LEU A 200 -0.54 24.61 -21.00
C LEU A 200 -0.17 26.06 -21.32
N ILE A 201 -0.61 26.58 -22.47
CA ILE A 201 -0.39 27.98 -22.86
C ILE A 201 -1.00 28.93 -21.83
N ALA A 202 -2.26 28.70 -21.44
CA ALA A 202 -2.95 29.52 -20.45
C ALA A 202 -2.24 29.50 -19.09
N VAL A 203 -1.83 28.33 -18.62
CA VAL A 203 -1.06 28.15 -17.38
C VAL A 203 0.26 28.92 -17.44
N LEU A 204 1.00 28.85 -18.56
CA LEU A 204 2.26 29.59 -18.72
C LEU A 204 2.05 31.11 -18.75
N ILE A 205 1.00 31.60 -19.41
CA ILE A 205 0.64 33.03 -19.43
C ILE A 205 0.26 33.51 -18.02
N ILE A 206 -0.60 32.77 -17.33
CA ILE A 206 -1.03 33.12 -15.97
C ILE A 206 0.15 33.07 -15.01
N LYS A 207 1.04 32.07 -15.13
CA LYS A 207 2.29 31.98 -14.37
C LYS A 207 3.15 33.24 -14.54
N ARG A 208 3.32 33.72 -15.78
CA ARG A 208 4.04 34.98 -16.06
C ARG A 208 3.34 36.18 -15.42
N LYS A 209 2.01 36.27 -15.46
CA LYS A 209 1.24 37.35 -14.81
C LYS A 209 1.41 37.35 -13.30
N ILE A 210 1.33 36.18 -12.65
CA ILE A 210 1.53 36.02 -11.21
C ILE A 210 2.94 36.46 -10.81
N MET A 211 3.97 36.02 -11.54
CA MET A 211 5.36 36.42 -11.26
C MET A 211 5.58 37.94 -11.39
N ARG A 212 5.03 38.55 -12.44
CA ARG A 212 5.11 40.02 -12.62
C ARG A 212 4.39 40.75 -11.49
N PHE A 213 3.19 40.29 -11.10
CA PHE A 213 2.43 40.89 -10.00
C PHE A 213 3.18 40.80 -8.67
N LEU A 214 3.75 39.62 -8.36
CA LEU A 214 4.53 39.40 -7.14
C LEU A 214 5.80 40.26 -7.10
N ASN A 215 6.44 40.53 -8.24
CA ASN A 215 7.62 41.39 -8.32
C ASN A 215 7.26 42.88 -8.18
N ASN A 216 6.15 43.32 -8.80
CA ASN A 216 5.79 44.74 -8.87
C ASN A 216 5.02 45.24 -7.64
N GLN A 217 4.17 44.40 -7.02
CA GLN A 217 3.36 44.77 -5.85
C GLN A 217 3.82 44.10 -4.56
N ALA A 218 5.06 43.61 -4.54
CA ALA A 218 5.71 42.97 -3.40
C ALA A 218 5.69 43.79 -2.11
N GLN A 219 5.52 45.11 -2.20
CA GLN A 219 5.58 46.08 -1.09
C GLN A 219 4.23 46.30 -0.39
N HIS A 220 3.09 46.03 -1.04
CA HIS A 220 1.75 46.29 -0.48
C HIS A 220 1.08 45.06 0.16
N LEU A 221 1.62 43.86 -0.06
CA LEU A 221 1.10 42.61 0.51
C LEU A 221 1.73 42.35 1.87
N SER A 222 0.91 41.96 2.87
CA SER A 222 1.43 41.50 4.15
C SER A 222 2.39 40.31 3.95
N GLU A 223 3.45 40.22 4.75
CA GLU A 223 4.42 39.13 4.63
C GLU A 223 3.78 37.74 4.73
N ASN A 224 2.75 37.60 5.58
CA ASN A 224 2.06 36.33 5.77
C ASN A 224 1.23 35.95 4.54
N THR A 225 0.51 36.91 3.95
CA THR A 225 -0.25 36.71 2.70
C THR A 225 0.69 36.33 1.56
N LYS A 226 1.82 37.05 1.43
CA LYS A 226 2.85 36.79 0.42
C LYS A 226 3.46 35.39 0.56
N LYS A 227 3.76 34.95 1.79
CA LYS A 227 4.29 33.60 2.06
C LYS A 227 3.30 32.49 1.67
N VAL A 228 2.01 32.65 1.97
CA VAL A 228 0.98 31.65 1.62
C VAL A 228 0.80 31.55 0.09
N HIS A 229 0.65 32.67 -0.61
CA HIS A 229 0.49 32.65 -2.06
C HIS A 229 1.74 32.13 -2.78
N LYS A 230 2.95 32.46 -2.29
CA LYS A 230 4.19 31.93 -2.85
C LYS A 230 4.28 30.41 -2.73
N GLN A 231 3.96 29.85 -1.56
CA GLN A 231 3.97 28.39 -1.34
C GLN A 231 2.96 27.66 -2.23
N PHE A 232 1.76 28.23 -2.37
CA PHE A 232 0.73 27.66 -3.23
C PHE A 232 1.13 27.72 -4.72
N PHE A 233 1.70 28.84 -5.14
CA PHE A 233 2.20 29.03 -6.50
C PHE A 233 3.38 28.12 -6.83
N GLU A 234 4.29 27.87 -5.89
CA GLU A 234 5.38 26.89 -6.05
C GLU A 234 4.83 25.48 -6.26
N ALA A 235 3.90 25.02 -5.42
CA ALA A 235 3.23 23.72 -5.59
C ALA A 235 2.50 23.61 -6.94
N LEU A 236 1.78 24.67 -7.34
CA LEU A 236 1.09 24.71 -8.63
C LEU A 236 2.03 24.73 -9.83
N THR A 237 3.18 25.40 -9.72
CA THR A 237 4.17 25.47 -10.79
C THR A 237 4.67 24.08 -11.16
N PHE A 238 4.81 23.18 -10.19
CA PHE A 238 5.12 21.78 -10.46
C PHE A 238 3.93 21.01 -11.04
N ASN A 239 2.69 21.32 -10.62
CA ASN A 239 1.50 20.77 -11.28
C ASN A 239 1.32 21.25 -12.73
N ALA A 240 2.01 22.32 -13.17
CA ALA A 240 2.04 22.71 -14.58
C ALA A 240 2.77 21.69 -15.48
N ILE A 241 3.43 20.69 -14.91
CA ILE A 241 3.99 19.54 -15.64
C ILE A 241 2.86 18.62 -16.12
N LEU A 242 1.69 18.58 -15.44
CA LEU A 242 0.61 17.65 -15.80
C LEU A 242 0.19 17.79 -17.28
N PRO A 243 -0.19 18.98 -17.79
CA PRO A 243 -0.52 19.13 -19.21
C PRO A 243 0.60 18.70 -20.17
N VAL A 244 1.87 18.81 -19.77
CA VAL A 244 3.01 18.32 -20.56
C VAL A 244 3.00 16.80 -20.65
N VAL A 245 2.65 16.10 -19.56
CA VAL A 245 2.51 14.63 -19.54
C VAL A 245 1.42 14.16 -20.50
N PHE A 246 0.28 14.86 -20.56
CA PHE A 246 -0.81 14.53 -21.50
C PHE A 246 -0.43 14.80 -22.95
N VAL A 247 0.23 15.92 -23.26
CA VAL A 247 0.74 16.19 -24.61
C VAL A 247 1.77 15.13 -25.02
N ALA A 248 2.70 14.78 -24.12
CA ALA A 248 3.67 13.71 -24.38
C ALA A 248 2.98 12.36 -24.62
N ASN A 249 1.93 12.05 -23.85
CA ASN A 249 1.13 10.85 -24.05
C ASN A 249 0.47 10.82 -25.43
N GLY A 250 -0.17 11.91 -25.86
CA GLY A 250 -0.77 12.00 -27.20
C GLY A 250 0.24 11.84 -28.33
N VAL A 251 1.44 12.42 -28.19
CA VAL A 251 2.54 12.25 -29.15
C VAL A 251 3.03 10.80 -29.19
N VAL A 252 3.23 10.17 -28.03
CA VAL A 252 3.61 8.76 -27.95
C VAL A 252 2.55 7.88 -28.60
N PHE A 253 1.28 8.09 -28.29
CA PHE A 253 0.17 7.38 -28.93
C PHE A 253 0.20 7.52 -30.45
N TRP A 254 0.37 8.75 -30.97
CA TRP A 254 0.45 9.00 -32.40
C TRP A 254 1.66 8.31 -33.06
N ILE A 255 2.83 8.33 -32.41
CA ILE A 255 4.04 7.66 -32.91
C ILE A 255 3.83 6.14 -32.95
N VAL A 256 3.36 5.55 -31.85
CA VAL A 256 3.12 4.10 -31.73
C VAL A 256 2.14 3.62 -32.80
N LYS A 257 1.06 4.38 -33.03
CA LYS A 257 0.05 4.06 -34.03
C LYS A 257 0.59 4.16 -35.47
N ASN A 258 1.24 5.27 -35.83
CA ASN A 258 1.59 5.55 -37.24
C ASN A 258 2.93 4.94 -37.70
N MET A 259 3.84 4.67 -36.78
CA MET A 259 5.14 4.05 -37.10
C MET A 259 5.13 2.53 -36.99
N GLU A 260 3.95 1.93 -36.76
CA GLU A 260 3.75 0.48 -36.60
C GLU A 260 4.75 -0.14 -35.59
N LEU A 261 5.07 0.59 -34.51
CA LEU A 261 5.98 0.13 -33.46
C LEU A 261 5.24 -0.84 -32.53
N THR A 262 4.96 -2.04 -33.04
CA THR A 262 4.03 -3.01 -32.44
C THR A 262 4.75 -3.93 -31.47
N SER A 263 5.22 -3.37 -30.37
CA SER A 263 5.65 -4.16 -29.21
C SER A 263 4.65 -4.00 -28.05
N PRO A 264 4.39 -5.06 -27.26
CA PRO A 264 3.49 -4.96 -26.10
C PRO A 264 3.86 -3.84 -25.12
N ILE A 265 5.16 -3.56 -24.97
CA ILE A 265 5.66 -2.47 -24.11
C ILE A 265 5.24 -1.11 -24.67
N MET A 266 5.40 -0.89 -25.98
CA MET A 266 5.04 0.38 -26.62
C MET A 266 3.53 0.62 -26.59
N GLU A 267 2.72 -0.43 -26.75
CA GLU A 267 1.26 -0.37 -26.64
C GLU A 267 0.76 -0.13 -25.20
N CYS A 268 1.54 -0.53 -24.20
CA CYS A 268 1.29 -0.25 -22.78
C CYS A 268 1.84 1.11 -22.31
N LEU A 269 2.76 1.72 -23.08
CA LEU A 269 3.50 2.91 -22.68
C LEU A 269 2.56 4.11 -22.41
N ASN A 270 1.46 4.22 -23.15
CA ASN A 270 0.47 5.26 -22.90
C ASN A 270 -0.13 5.16 -21.50
N THR A 271 -0.51 3.97 -21.05
CA THR A 271 -1.06 3.75 -19.71
C THR A 271 0.00 3.96 -18.63
N VAL A 272 1.26 3.56 -18.90
CA VAL A 272 2.40 3.78 -18.00
C VAL A 272 2.61 5.28 -17.75
N ILE A 273 2.68 6.10 -18.80
CA ILE A 273 2.89 7.55 -18.68
C ILE A 273 1.78 8.18 -17.84
N LEU A 274 0.52 7.80 -18.06
CA LEU A 274 -0.63 8.37 -17.33
C LEU A 274 -0.69 7.92 -15.87
N SER A 275 -0.16 6.75 -15.54
CA SER A 275 -0.12 6.28 -14.15
C SER A 275 0.76 7.15 -13.24
N THR A 276 1.65 7.96 -13.83
CA THR A 276 2.50 8.90 -13.07
C THR A 276 1.75 10.14 -12.58
N VAL A 277 0.69 10.56 -13.28
CA VAL A 277 -0.10 11.76 -12.94
C VAL A 277 -0.65 11.72 -11.51
N PRO A 278 -1.38 10.67 -11.09
CA PRO A 278 -1.93 10.61 -9.73
C PRO A 278 -0.86 10.34 -8.66
N ILE A 279 0.40 10.04 -9.01
CA ILE A 279 1.53 9.95 -8.07
C ILE A 279 2.15 11.33 -7.86
N ILE A 280 2.47 12.01 -8.96
CA ILE A 280 3.23 13.27 -8.97
C ILE A 280 2.42 14.39 -8.30
N SER A 281 1.13 14.50 -8.62
CA SER A 281 0.27 15.57 -8.13
C SER A 281 0.20 15.64 -6.59
N PRO A 282 -0.13 14.57 -5.85
CA PRO A 282 -0.20 14.65 -4.39
C PRO A 282 1.16 14.83 -3.72
N LEU A 283 2.25 14.31 -4.31
CA LEU A 283 3.60 14.52 -3.76
C LEU A 283 3.96 16.00 -3.68
N PHE A 284 3.67 16.77 -4.73
CA PHE A 284 3.95 18.21 -4.72
C PHE A 284 3.16 18.95 -3.65
N TYR A 285 1.89 18.61 -3.46
CA TYR A 285 1.09 19.20 -2.39
C TYR A 285 1.64 18.86 -1.00
N LEU A 286 2.04 17.60 -0.77
CA LEU A 286 2.60 17.14 0.51
C LEU A 286 3.97 17.78 0.82
N LEU A 287 4.77 18.07 -0.21
CA LEU A 287 6.13 18.61 -0.08
C LEU A 287 6.18 20.15 0.00
N TYR A 288 5.33 20.85 -0.74
CA TYR A 288 5.42 22.32 -0.85
C TYR A 288 4.38 23.07 -0.01
N ILE A 289 3.21 22.48 0.27
CA ILE A 289 2.21 23.15 1.12
C ILE A 289 2.57 22.98 2.60
N VAL A 290 3.00 24.09 3.22
CA VAL A 290 3.51 24.13 4.59
C VAL A 290 2.57 23.53 5.65
N PRO A 291 1.26 23.81 5.71
CA PRO A 291 0.40 23.19 6.72
C PRO A 291 0.34 21.66 6.60
N TYR A 292 0.35 21.11 5.38
CA TYR A 292 0.31 19.66 5.15
C TYR A 292 1.66 19.02 5.49
N ARG A 293 2.75 19.65 5.05
CA ARG A 293 4.10 19.22 5.40
C ARG A 293 4.36 19.28 6.90
N LYS A 294 3.92 20.36 7.58
CA LYS A 294 4.00 20.49 9.03
C LYS A 294 3.18 19.41 9.70
N ALA A 295 1.94 19.17 9.27
CA ALA A 295 1.13 18.10 9.82
C ALA A 295 1.73 16.70 9.60
N LEU A 296 2.41 16.47 8.47
CA LEU A 296 3.15 15.25 8.20
C LEU A 296 4.37 15.12 9.13
N ILE A 297 5.13 16.21 9.31
CA ILE A 297 6.24 16.29 10.27
C ILE A 297 5.73 16.11 11.71
N ASP A 298 4.58 16.69 12.06
CA ASP A 298 3.95 16.57 13.37
C ASP A 298 3.47 15.15 13.60
N CYS A 299 2.93 14.48 12.56
CA CYS A 299 2.61 13.05 12.59
C CYS A 299 3.88 12.21 12.83
N LEU A 300 4.99 12.54 12.15
CA LEU A 300 6.30 11.94 12.40
C LEU A 300 6.81 12.22 13.82
N LEU A 301 6.50 13.40 14.39
CA LEU A 301 6.89 13.85 15.74
C LEU A 301 5.96 13.35 16.86
N MET A 302 4.71 12.95 16.57
CA MET A 302 3.70 12.65 17.58
C MET A 302 4.07 11.42 18.43
N HIS A 303 3.84 11.56 19.74
CA HIS A 303 4.13 10.55 20.76
C HIS A 303 3.15 9.35 20.70
N HIS A 304 3.69 8.19 20.33
CA HIS A 304 3.37 6.81 20.76
C HIS A 304 1.96 6.20 20.63
N ARG A 305 0.86 6.93 20.74
CA ARG A 305 -0.49 6.32 20.86
C ARG A 305 -1.34 6.44 19.59
N CYS A 306 -1.22 7.54 18.83
CA CYS A 306 -2.14 7.79 17.71
C CYS A 306 -1.78 7.04 16.43
N PHE A 307 -0.50 6.85 16.09
CA PHE A 307 -0.12 6.25 14.80
C PHE A 307 -0.48 4.76 14.69
N VAL A 308 -0.19 3.99 15.75
CA VAL A 308 -0.54 2.56 15.83
C VAL A 308 -2.05 2.38 15.77
N ILE A 309 -2.81 3.21 16.49
CA ILE A 309 -4.28 3.20 16.44
C ILE A 309 -4.77 3.63 15.05
N TRP A 310 -4.24 4.70 14.45
CA TRP A 310 -4.72 5.20 13.17
C TRP A 310 -4.43 4.26 11.98
N PHE A 311 -3.30 3.56 12.02
CA PHE A 311 -2.90 2.60 10.98
C PHE A 311 -3.50 1.20 11.17
N LEU A 312 -3.59 0.72 12.43
CA LEU A 312 -4.14 -0.61 12.72
C LEU A 312 -5.66 -0.63 12.85
N THR A 313 -6.32 0.44 13.29
CA THR A 313 -7.78 0.39 13.55
C THR A 313 -8.60 0.09 12.30
N PRO A 314 -8.31 0.64 11.10
CA PRO A 314 -9.02 0.27 9.88
C PRO A 314 -8.80 -1.20 9.50
N LEU A 315 -7.58 -1.70 9.70
CA LEU A 315 -7.14 -3.04 9.31
C LEU A 315 -7.66 -4.13 10.26
N ILE A 316 -7.60 -3.86 11.56
CA ILE A 316 -8.20 -4.66 12.63
C ILE A 316 -9.73 -4.67 12.44
N SER A 317 -10.36 -3.50 12.30
CA SER A 317 -11.80 -3.38 12.02
C SER A 317 -12.25 -4.18 10.79
N PHE A 318 -11.39 -4.24 9.75
CA PHE A 318 -11.66 -5.03 8.55
C PHE A 318 -11.52 -6.54 8.76
N ILE A 319 -10.49 -7.02 9.45
CA ILE A 319 -10.31 -8.45 9.79
C ILE A 319 -11.47 -8.95 10.68
N PHE A 320 -12.00 -8.09 11.55
CA PHE A 320 -13.17 -8.40 12.40
C PHE A 320 -14.53 -8.21 11.68
N ARG A 321 -14.55 -7.86 10.39
CA ARG A 321 -15.76 -7.55 9.59
C ARG A 321 -16.36 -8.76 8.87
N THR A 322 -15.71 -9.92 8.86
CA THR A 322 -16.25 -11.13 8.21
C THR A 322 -17.16 -11.90 9.17
N PRO A 323 -18.35 -12.37 8.74
CA PRO A 323 -19.27 -13.15 9.56
C PRO A 323 -18.61 -14.38 10.21
N SER A 324 -17.63 -14.97 9.53
CA SER A 324 -16.83 -16.11 9.97
C SER A 324 -15.78 -15.75 11.03
N ALA A 325 -15.21 -14.54 11.05
CA ALA A 325 -14.34 -14.08 12.15
C ALA A 325 -15.12 -13.88 13.45
N ILE A 326 -16.36 -13.38 13.37
CA ILE A 326 -17.23 -13.20 14.52
C ILE A 326 -17.57 -14.55 15.17
N GLN A 327 -17.78 -15.60 14.38
CA GLN A 327 -17.99 -16.97 14.87
C GLN A 327 -16.73 -17.55 15.55
N VAL A 328 -15.55 -17.35 14.96
CA VAL A 328 -14.27 -17.81 15.54
C VAL A 328 -13.93 -17.04 16.83
N VAL A 329 -14.19 -15.74 16.88
CA VAL A 329 -13.96 -14.90 18.07
C VAL A 329 -15.00 -15.18 19.17
N ALA A 330 -16.25 -15.47 18.81
CA ALA A 330 -17.28 -15.95 19.74
C ALA A 330 -16.97 -17.36 20.28
N PHE A 331 -16.20 -18.17 19.54
CA PHE A 331 -15.73 -19.48 19.96
C PHE A 331 -14.44 -19.40 20.82
N LEU A 332 -13.56 -18.42 20.56
CA LEU A 332 -12.27 -18.24 21.25
C LEU A 332 -12.33 -17.35 22.50
N LEU A 333 -13.35 -16.49 22.64
CA LEU A 333 -13.57 -15.69 23.84
C LEU A 333 -14.71 -16.34 24.66
N PRO A 334 -14.41 -17.07 25.75
CA PRO A 334 -15.40 -17.16 26.80
C PRO A 334 -15.72 -15.73 27.25
N SER A 335 -16.99 -15.44 27.45
CA SER A 335 -17.66 -14.14 27.61
C SER A 335 -17.18 -13.22 28.75
N HIS A 336 -15.99 -13.43 29.33
CA HIS A 336 -15.58 -12.84 30.61
C HIS A 336 -14.44 -11.79 30.65
N PRO A 337 -13.51 -11.61 29.68
CA PRO A 337 -12.30 -10.82 29.95
C PRO A 337 -12.52 -9.30 29.98
N LEU A 338 -13.50 -8.77 29.22
CA LEU A 338 -13.87 -7.34 29.26
C LEU A 338 -14.54 -6.95 30.58
N SER A 339 -15.25 -7.87 31.22
CA SER A 339 -15.87 -7.64 32.54
C SER A 339 -14.82 -7.58 33.65
N ILE A 340 -13.79 -8.43 33.57
CA ILE A 340 -12.71 -8.50 34.57
C ILE A 340 -11.84 -7.24 34.48
N PHE A 341 -11.41 -6.85 33.28
CA PHE A 341 -10.60 -5.64 33.06
C PHE A 341 -11.34 -4.36 33.50
N TYR A 342 -12.66 -4.30 33.28
CA TYR A 342 -13.51 -3.20 33.74
C TYR A 342 -13.69 -3.20 35.26
N SER A 343 -13.88 -4.38 35.87
CA SER A 343 -13.97 -4.50 37.34
C SER A 343 -12.66 -4.09 38.02
N THR A 344 -11.51 -4.48 37.46
CA THR A 344 -10.19 -4.15 38.01
C THR A 344 -9.92 -2.63 37.93
N ILE A 345 -10.25 -1.98 36.82
CA ILE A 345 -10.06 -0.52 36.69
C ILE A 345 -11.06 0.26 37.56
N SER A 346 -12.31 -0.19 37.64
CA SER A 346 -13.36 0.41 38.48
C SER A 346 -13.01 0.31 39.97
N HIS A 347 -12.38 -0.78 40.40
CA HIS A 347 -11.97 -0.97 41.79
C HIS A 347 -10.72 -0.17 42.16
N THR A 348 -9.85 0.12 41.18
CA THR A 348 -8.56 0.78 41.42
C THR A 348 -8.64 2.31 41.31
N TYR A 349 -9.58 2.87 40.53
CA TYR A 349 -9.69 4.32 40.29
C TYR A 349 -11.15 4.80 40.15
N PRO A 350 -11.90 4.97 41.25
CA PRO A 350 -13.32 5.33 41.23
C PRO A 350 -13.61 6.72 40.63
N GLU A 351 -12.64 7.65 40.65
CA GLU A 351 -12.80 9.02 40.14
C GLU A 351 -12.88 9.15 38.60
N TYR A 352 -12.63 8.07 37.84
CA TYR A 352 -12.59 8.09 36.37
C TYR A 352 -13.78 7.40 35.68
N SER A 353 -14.70 6.77 36.43
CA SER A 353 -15.79 5.93 35.89
C SER A 353 -16.79 6.72 35.03
N ILE A 354 -17.17 7.92 35.45
CA ILE A 354 -18.21 8.74 34.80
C ILE A 354 -17.72 9.32 33.46
N LYS A 355 -16.42 9.63 33.33
CA LYS A 355 -15.82 10.09 32.05
C LYS A 355 -15.62 8.93 31.06
N ALA A 356 -15.35 7.72 31.55
CA ALA A 356 -15.16 6.53 30.72
C ALA A 356 -16.47 6.09 30.05
N ASP A 357 -17.62 6.17 30.72
CA ASP A 357 -18.92 5.80 30.15
C ASP A 357 -19.40 6.77 29.05
N LYS A 358 -19.12 8.07 29.21
CA LYS A 358 -19.45 9.08 28.19
C LYS A 358 -18.58 8.94 26.93
N ILE A 359 -17.30 8.58 27.11
CA ILE A 359 -16.38 8.26 26.02
C ILE A 359 -16.81 6.94 25.35
N LYS A 360 -17.17 5.90 26.11
CA LYS A 360 -17.65 4.60 25.61
C LYS A 360 -18.90 4.74 24.73
N ARG A 361 -19.91 5.48 25.18
CA ARG A 361 -21.13 5.72 24.38
C ARG A 361 -20.88 6.54 23.11
N THR A 362 -20.03 7.57 23.19
CA THR A 362 -19.71 8.43 22.02
C THR A 362 -18.84 7.70 20.99
N LEU A 363 -17.90 6.86 21.46
CA LEU A 363 -17.10 6.00 20.59
C LEU A 363 -17.98 4.93 19.93
N GLN A 364 -18.83 4.24 20.70
CA GLN A 364 -19.72 3.20 20.17
C GLN A 364 -20.70 3.75 19.13
N LEU A 365 -21.33 4.90 19.37
CA LEU A 365 -22.32 5.49 18.45
C LEU A 365 -21.68 6.06 17.17
N SER A 366 -20.52 6.71 17.25
CA SER A 366 -19.83 7.22 16.04
C SER A 366 -19.18 6.10 15.22
N LEU A 367 -18.68 5.05 15.88
CA LEU A 367 -18.19 3.85 15.20
C LEU A 367 -19.34 3.13 14.49
N PHE A 368 -20.52 3.00 15.12
CA PHE A 368 -21.66 2.28 14.54
C PHE A 368 -22.30 3.01 13.34
N SER A 369 -22.39 4.34 13.37
CA SER A 369 -22.91 5.14 12.24
C SER A 369 -21.94 5.15 11.06
N THR A 370 -20.63 5.26 11.31
CA THR A 370 -19.60 5.17 10.26
C THR A 370 -19.49 3.73 9.70
N PHE A 371 -19.70 2.73 10.57
CA PHE A 371 -19.79 1.29 10.25
C PHE A 371 -20.97 0.97 9.32
N TYR A 372 -22.15 1.56 9.55
CA TYR A 372 -23.35 1.37 8.73
C TYR A 372 -23.22 1.99 7.34
N THR A 373 -22.72 3.23 7.23
CA THR A 373 -22.61 3.94 5.94
C THR A 373 -21.50 3.37 5.04
N ILE A 374 -20.36 2.95 5.60
CA ILE A 374 -19.28 2.31 4.82
C ILE A 374 -19.65 0.86 4.44
N SER A 375 -20.46 0.17 5.26
CA SER A 375 -20.94 -1.20 4.96
C SER A 375 -21.87 -1.24 3.75
N ASN A 376 -22.64 -0.17 3.50
CA ASN A 376 -23.57 -0.11 2.38
C ASN A 376 -22.94 0.42 1.07
N CYS A 377 -21.70 0.91 1.10
CA CYS A 377 -20.98 1.38 -0.11
C CYS A 377 -20.12 0.30 -0.79
N PHE A 378 -19.86 -0.85 -0.14
CA PHE A 378 -19.14 -1.97 -0.74
C PHE A 378 -20.12 -3.11 -1.05
N VAL A 379 -20.64 -3.10 -2.28
CA VAL A 379 -21.30 -4.26 -2.94
C VAL A 379 -20.27 -5.41 -3.01
N PRO A 380 -20.66 -6.70 -2.89
CA PRO A 380 -19.78 -7.71 -2.29
C PRO A 380 -18.60 -8.00 -3.21
N MET A 381 -17.42 -7.54 -2.79
CA MET A 381 -16.15 -8.01 -3.32
C MET A 381 -15.95 -9.45 -2.82
N ASP A 382 -15.63 -10.37 -3.73
CA ASP A 382 -15.28 -11.72 -3.34
C ASP A 382 -14.09 -11.67 -2.38
N PHE A 383 -14.11 -12.50 -1.34
CA PHE A 383 -13.12 -12.41 -0.26
C PHE A 383 -11.68 -12.72 -0.75
N ILE A 384 -11.55 -13.44 -1.87
CA ILE A 384 -10.29 -13.70 -2.58
C ILE A 384 -9.75 -12.40 -3.21
N ASP A 385 -10.59 -11.64 -3.90
CA ASP A 385 -10.20 -10.35 -4.50
C ASP A 385 -9.73 -9.36 -3.43
N PHE A 386 -10.44 -9.31 -2.31
CA PHE A 386 -10.00 -8.51 -1.17
C PHE A 386 -8.62 -8.97 -0.67
N PHE A 387 -8.44 -10.28 -0.47
CA PHE A 387 -7.20 -10.86 0.01
C PHE A 387 -6.03 -10.50 -0.91
N GLU A 388 -6.21 -10.62 -2.22
CA GLU A 388 -5.19 -10.28 -3.20
C GLU A 388 -4.78 -8.81 -3.13
N VAL A 389 -5.76 -7.91 -3.09
CA VAL A 389 -5.53 -6.46 -2.98
C VAL A 389 -4.80 -6.14 -1.68
N TYR A 390 -5.25 -6.72 -0.57
CA TYR A 390 -4.62 -6.52 0.74
C TYR A 390 -3.18 -7.01 0.76
N MET A 391 -2.90 -8.21 0.23
CA MET A 391 -1.54 -8.75 0.18
C MET A 391 -0.64 -7.87 -0.67
N SER A 392 -1.13 -7.37 -1.81
CA SER A 392 -0.39 -6.41 -2.64
C SER A 392 -0.09 -5.09 -1.91
N ILE A 393 -1.07 -4.54 -1.19
CA ILE A 393 -0.89 -3.34 -0.37
C ILE A 393 0.14 -3.56 0.73
N SER A 394 -0.02 -4.65 1.49
CA SER A 394 0.85 -4.96 2.63
C SER A 394 2.29 -5.17 2.19
N SER A 395 2.50 -5.93 1.11
CA SER A 395 3.83 -6.15 0.52
C SER A 395 4.46 -4.85 0.01
N PHE A 396 3.69 -4.00 -0.68
CA PHE A 396 4.21 -2.72 -1.18
C PHE A 396 4.74 -1.84 -0.04
N PHE A 397 3.93 -1.63 0.99
CA PHE A 397 4.33 -0.82 2.14
C PHE A 397 5.44 -1.49 2.96
N GLY A 398 5.41 -2.82 3.07
CA GLY A 398 6.50 -3.61 3.65
C GLY A 398 7.83 -3.31 2.95
N ILE A 399 7.88 -3.38 1.61
CA ILE A 399 9.08 -3.02 0.83
C ILE A 399 9.47 -1.55 1.06
N PHE A 400 8.52 -0.63 0.94
CA PHE A 400 8.78 0.81 1.02
C PHE A 400 9.35 1.21 2.39
N PHE A 401 8.66 0.88 3.48
CA PHE A 401 9.10 1.28 4.81
C PHE A 401 10.40 0.59 5.24
N ASN A 402 10.59 -0.68 4.88
CA ASN A 402 11.86 -1.35 5.16
C ASN A 402 13.02 -0.81 4.31
N SER A 403 12.77 -0.35 3.07
CA SER A 403 13.80 0.33 2.26
C SER A 403 14.22 1.66 2.89
N VAL A 404 13.26 2.43 3.42
CA VAL A 404 13.55 3.65 4.19
C VAL A 404 14.36 3.31 5.45
N LEU A 405 13.96 2.29 6.21
CA LEU A 405 14.70 1.84 7.39
C LEU A 405 16.12 1.38 7.03
N PHE A 406 16.28 0.62 5.96
CA PHE A 406 17.58 0.15 5.45
C PHE A 406 18.51 1.33 5.15
N PHE A 407 18.00 2.33 4.42
CA PHE A 407 18.75 3.56 4.12
C PHE A 407 19.15 4.30 5.41
N LEU A 408 18.22 4.47 6.35
CA LEU A 408 18.49 5.17 7.61
C LEU A 408 19.50 4.42 8.48
N ALA A 409 19.39 3.10 8.58
CA ALA A 409 20.31 2.26 9.33
C ALA A 409 21.72 2.21 8.70
N THR A 410 21.81 2.31 7.37
CA THR A 410 23.09 2.30 6.66
C THR A 410 23.82 3.63 6.80
N PHE A 411 23.12 4.75 6.57
CA PHE A 411 23.77 6.05 6.38
C PHE A 411 23.59 7.03 7.55
N LYS A 412 22.64 6.76 8.47
CA LYS A 412 22.19 7.75 9.47
C LYS A 412 22.24 7.23 10.91
N SER A 413 22.86 6.07 11.16
CA SER A 413 23.07 5.55 12.51
C SER A 413 24.24 6.26 13.23
N PRO A 414 24.01 6.83 14.43
CA PRO A 414 25.07 7.46 15.21
C PRO A 414 26.07 6.42 15.75
N ALA A 415 27.28 6.87 16.11
CA ALA A 415 28.39 5.99 16.52
C ALA A 415 28.01 5.06 17.68
N SER A 416 27.20 5.54 18.64
CA SER A 416 26.76 4.78 19.82
C SER A 416 25.86 3.57 19.52
N ILE A 417 25.17 3.54 18.37
CA ILE A 417 24.32 2.40 17.95
C ILE A 417 24.74 1.81 16.60
N ARG A 418 25.92 2.19 16.10
CA ARG A 418 26.40 1.76 14.79
C ARG A 418 26.67 0.27 14.70
N ALA A 419 27.00 -0.37 15.83
CA ALA A 419 27.13 -1.82 15.87
C ALA A 419 25.76 -2.50 15.74
N TYR A 420 24.72 -1.91 16.33
CA TYR A 420 23.36 -2.40 16.22
C TYR A 420 22.74 -2.20 14.83
N SER A 421 23.17 -1.17 14.09
CA SER A 421 22.62 -0.93 12.76
C SER A 421 22.85 -2.10 11.80
N VAL A 422 23.86 -2.95 12.03
CA VAL A 422 24.05 -4.22 11.33
C VAL A 422 22.83 -5.15 11.49
N ILE A 423 22.29 -5.24 12.70
CA ILE A 423 21.08 -6.04 12.99
C ILE A 423 19.87 -5.43 12.29
N LEU A 424 19.73 -4.10 12.29
CA LEU A 424 18.63 -3.41 11.60
C LEU A 424 18.69 -3.55 10.08
N ILE A 425 19.88 -3.48 9.51
CA ILE A 425 20.11 -3.70 8.09
C ILE A 425 19.68 -5.12 7.75
N ASN A 426 20.16 -6.12 8.50
CA ASN A 426 19.76 -7.50 8.29
C ASN A 426 18.24 -7.70 8.42
N PHE A 427 17.66 -7.13 9.47
CA PHE A 427 16.22 -7.16 9.72
C PHE A 427 15.43 -6.53 8.55
N ALA A 428 15.81 -5.33 8.10
CA ALA A 428 15.16 -4.65 6.99
C ALA A 428 15.29 -5.45 5.68
N THR A 429 16.45 -6.03 5.39
CA THR A 429 16.67 -6.89 4.23
C THR A 429 15.70 -8.06 4.21
N PHE A 430 15.57 -8.81 5.30
CA PHE A 430 14.67 -9.97 5.34
C PHE A 430 13.19 -9.59 5.31
N ASN A 431 12.81 -8.42 5.84
CA ASN A 431 11.44 -7.92 5.68
C ASN A 431 11.14 -7.43 4.26
N ILE A 432 12.11 -6.85 3.53
CA ILE A 432 11.96 -6.54 2.11
C ILE A 432 11.79 -7.83 1.32
N LEU A 433 12.69 -8.79 1.53
CA LEU A 433 12.67 -10.08 0.85
C LEU A 433 11.36 -10.85 1.11
N SER A 434 10.90 -10.93 2.36
CA SER A 434 9.63 -11.57 2.69
C SER A 434 8.44 -10.86 2.05
N SER A 435 8.44 -9.53 1.98
CA SER A 435 7.39 -8.75 1.31
C SER A 435 7.36 -8.99 -0.20
N VAL A 436 8.53 -9.13 -0.83
CA VAL A 436 8.66 -9.50 -2.26
C VAL A 436 8.11 -10.90 -2.49
N CYS A 437 8.52 -11.89 -1.69
CA CYS A 437 8.01 -13.25 -1.81
C CYS A 437 6.50 -13.34 -1.54
N GLN A 438 5.97 -12.55 -0.60
CA GLN A 438 4.53 -12.43 -0.35
C GLN A 438 3.78 -11.88 -1.56
N PHE A 439 4.33 -10.86 -2.20
CA PHE A 439 3.73 -10.29 -3.41
C PHE A 439 3.77 -11.29 -4.58
N ALA A 440 4.84 -12.07 -4.66
CA ALA A 440 5.05 -13.10 -5.67
C ALA A 440 4.09 -14.27 -5.56
N THR A 441 3.78 -14.70 -4.34
CA THR A 441 3.06 -15.95 -4.08
C THR A 441 1.61 -15.74 -3.64
N LYS A 442 1.30 -14.68 -2.88
CA LYS A 442 -0.05 -14.44 -2.32
C LYS A 442 -0.73 -15.75 -1.86
N VAL A 443 -0.07 -16.48 -0.97
CA VAL A 443 -0.41 -17.88 -0.68
C VAL A 443 -1.73 -18.03 0.07
N ARG A 444 -2.51 -19.02 -0.36
CA ARG A 444 -3.64 -19.64 0.37
C ARG A 444 -3.26 -21.07 0.76
N LEU A 445 -3.60 -21.44 1.99
CA LEU A 445 -3.39 -22.80 2.51
C LEU A 445 -4.73 -23.52 2.61
N ILE A 446 -4.87 -24.63 1.89
CA ILE A 446 -6.06 -25.48 1.93
C ILE A 446 -5.70 -26.74 2.72
N MET A 447 -6.40 -26.99 3.82
CA MET A 447 -6.18 -28.20 4.63
C MET A 447 -7.05 -29.34 4.12
N LEU A 448 -6.39 -30.47 3.88
CA LEU A 448 -6.97 -31.79 3.69
C LEU A 448 -6.78 -32.60 4.98
N SER A 449 -7.38 -33.78 5.08
CA SER A 449 -7.40 -34.57 6.33
C SER A 449 -6.02 -34.83 6.94
N GLU A 450 -5.00 -35.12 6.11
CA GLU A 450 -3.64 -35.41 6.57
C GLU A 450 -2.57 -34.58 5.82
N SER A 451 -2.98 -33.62 5.00
CA SER A 451 -2.10 -32.86 4.13
C SER A 451 -2.55 -31.43 3.90
N VAL A 452 -1.64 -30.61 3.37
CA VAL A 452 -1.84 -29.19 3.10
C VAL A 452 -1.50 -28.93 1.64
N VAL A 453 -2.44 -28.31 0.93
CA VAL A 453 -2.24 -27.83 -0.44
C VAL A 453 -1.94 -26.33 -0.39
N VAL A 454 -0.90 -25.93 -1.10
CA VAL A 454 -0.44 -24.54 -1.19
C VAL A 454 -0.87 -23.99 -2.55
N VAL A 455 -1.75 -22.99 -2.51
CA VAL A 455 -2.28 -22.32 -3.71
C VAL A 455 -1.71 -20.90 -3.76
N SER A 456 -1.26 -20.48 -4.93
CA SER A 456 -0.70 -19.15 -5.17
C SER A 456 -1.62 -18.33 -6.07
N TYR A 457 -1.99 -17.14 -5.59
CA TYR A 457 -2.70 -16.13 -6.38
C TYR A 457 -1.75 -15.06 -6.94
N GLY A 458 -0.46 -15.17 -6.65
CA GLY A 458 0.55 -14.25 -7.15
C GLY A 458 1.01 -14.61 -8.56
N PHE A 459 2.07 -13.96 -9.03
CA PHE A 459 2.66 -14.28 -10.33
C PHE A 459 3.43 -15.60 -10.35
N CYS A 460 3.61 -16.23 -9.19
CA CYS A 460 4.08 -17.59 -9.12
C CYS A 460 2.95 -18.57 -9.45
N ASN A 461 2.96 -19.18 -10.62
CA ASN A 461 1.94 -20.11 -11.10
C ASN A 461 2.53 -21.48 -11.47
N ALA A 462 1.67 -22.45 -11.78
CA ALA A 462 2.02 -23.86 -12.00
C ALA A 462 3.04 -24.10 -13.12
N SER A 463 3.18 -23.18 -14.08
CA SER A 463 4.19 -23.27 -15.15
C SER A 463 5.63 -23.28 -14.62
N ILE A 464 5.85 -22.86 -13.37
CA ILE A 464 7.15 -22.81 -12.68
C ILE A 464 6.99 -23.34 -11.23
N PHE A 465 6.20 -24.41 -11.03
CA PHE A 465 5.76 -24.84 -9.69
C PHE A 465 6.91 -25.11 -8.70
N GLU A 466 8.03 -25.69 -9.14
CA GLU A 466 9.20 -26.00 -8.29
C GLU A 466 9.79 -24.74 -7.66
N TYR A 467 10.09 -23.74 -8.49
CA TYR A 467 10.63 -22.47 -8.01
C TYR A 467 9.60 -21.70 -7.17
N CYS A 468 8.31 -21.86 -7.45
CA CYS A 468 7.26 -21.19 -6.68
C CYS A 468 7.09 -21.72 -5.27
N TYR A 469 7.23 -23.04 -5.12
CA TYR A 469 7.29 -23.65 -3.82
C TYR A 469 8.54 -23.22 -3.05
N ASP A 470 9.69 -23.12 -3.71
CA ASP A 470 10.92 -22.60 -3.10
C ASP A 470 10.80 -21.14 -2.66
N VAL A 471 10.14 -20.29 -3.45
CA VAL A 471 9.85 -18.89 -3.08
C VAL A 471 8.95 -18.85 -1.84
N TYR A 472 7.95 -19.74 -1.75
CA TYR A 472 7.12 -19.88 -0.54
C TYR A 472 7.93 -20.38 0.66
N ALA A 473 8.79 -21.39 0.49
CA ALA A 473 9.68 -21.88 1.54
C ALA A 473 10.64 -20.79 2.03
N PHE A 474 11.18 -20.00 1.12
CA PHE A 474 12.04 -18.87 1.44
C PHE A 474 11.28 -17.75 2.17
N MET A 475 10.03 -17.49 1.79
CA MET A 475 9.15 -16.57 2.51
C MET A 475 8.98 -16.99 3.98
N LEU A 476 8.72 -18.28 4.23
CA LEU A 476 8.65 -18.82 5.58
C LEU A 476 10.00 -18.70 6.31
N HIS A 477 11.10 -19.08 5.67
CA HIS A 477 12.44 -18.86 6.21
C HIS A 477 12.66 -17.42 6.68
N ALA A 478 12.32 -16.44 5.84
CA ALA A 478 12.46 -15.03 6.15
C ALA A 478 11.62 -14.63 7.37
N PHE A 479 10.38 -15.12 7.49
CA PHE A 479 9.56 -14.85 8.68
C PHE A 479 10.12 -15.44 9.97
N SER A 480 10.58 -16.69 9.96
CA SER A 480 11.23 -17.27 11.14
C SER A 480 12.49 -16.47 11.49
N HIS A 481 13.29 -16.12 10.48
CA HIS A 481 14.52 -15.36 10.68
C HIS A 481 14.28 -13.97 11.29
N ILE A 482 13.21 -13.29 10.88
CA ILE A 482 12.77 -12.00 11.44
C ILE A 482 12.47 -12.12 12.95
N GLN A 483 11.93 -13.25 13.42
CA GLN A 483 11.66 -13.49 14.85
C GLN A 483 12.96 -13.66 15.63
N TRP A 484 13.89 -14.45 15.10
CA TRP A 484 15.22 -14.63 15.70
C TRP A 484 16.01 -13.32 15.73
N CYS A 485 15.90 -12.49 14.68
CA CYS A 485 16.45 -11.13 14.65
C CYS A 485 15.82 -10.21 15.70
N THR A 486 14.52 -10.38 15.99
CA THR A 486 13.84 -9.61 17.04
C THR A 486 14.36 -10.00 18.42
N LEU A 487 14.51 -11.30 18.71
CA LEU A 487 15.12 -11.76 19.96
C LEU A 487 16.57 -11.29 20.11
N SER A 488 17.37 -11.46 19.06
CA SER A 488 18.78 -11.06 19.07
C SER A 488 18.92 -9.56 19.36
N SER A 489 18.06 -8.73 18.77
CA SER A 489 18.01 -7.29 19.02
C SER A 489 17.85 -6.95 20.51
N PHE A 490 16.98 -7.66 21.24
CA PHE A 490 16.83 -7.48 22.68
C PHE A 490 18.06 -7.97 23.48
N ILE A 491 18.63 -9.12 23.11
CA ILE A 491 19.84 -9.67 23.75
C ILE A 491 21.01 -8.70 23.59
N PHE A 492 21.22 -8.18 22.39
CA PHE A 492 22.29 -7.22 22.12
C PHE A 492 22.05 -5.89 22.84
N SER A 493 20.81 -5.40 22.89
CA SER A 493 20.47 -4.22 23.70
C SER A 493 20.84 -4.39 25.17
N TYR A 494 20.53 -5.55 25.75
CA TYR A 494 20.89 -5.87 27.13
C TYR A 494 22.40 -5.96 27.34
N LYS A 495 23.12 -6.61 26.44
CA LYS A 495 24.58 -6.75 26.53
C LYS A 495 25.28 -5.39 26.38
N VAL A 496 24.85 -4.55 25.44
CA VAL A 496 25.42 -3.21 25.28
C VAL A 496 25.23 -2.38 26.55
N LEU A 497 24.07 -2.50 27.21
CA LEU A 497 23.83 -1.86 28.50
C LEU A 497 24.76 -2.40 29.60
N LYS A 498 24.97 -3.73 29.67
CA LYS A 498 25.73 -4.36 30.75
C LYS A 498 27.26 -4.21 30.61
N SER A 499 27.80 -4.39 29.41
CA SER A 499 29.24 -4.55 29.15
C SER A 499 29.86 -3.47 28.24
N GLY A 500 29.08 -2.48 27.79
CA GLY A 500 29.59 -1.42 26.90
C GLY A 500 29.54 -1.79 25.42
N GLN A 501 30.49 -1.32 24.62
CA GLN A 501 30.46 -1.52 23.16
C GLN A 501 30.79 -2.96 22.75
N ILE A 502 29.96 -3.52 21.87
CA ILE A 502 30.19 -4.82 21.23
C ILE A 502 30.70 -4.56 19.81
N GLY A 503 31.77 -5.24 19.41
CA GLY A 503 32.36 -5.11 18.07
C GLY A 503 31.41 -5.61 16.97
N ARG A 504 31.47 -5.00 15.78
CA ARG A 504 30.59 -5.39 14.65
C ARG A 504 30.80 -6.83 14.21
N ILE A 505 32.05 -7.29 14.18
CA ILE A 505 32.42 -8.66 13.78
C ILE A 505 31.79 -9.67 14.74
N GLU A 506 31.82 -9.38 16.04
CA GLU A 506 31.21 -10.24 17.06
C GLU A 506 29.68 -10.32 16.90
N ILE A 507 29.01 -9.21 16.56
CA ILE A 507 27.57 -9.21 16.26
C ILE A 507 27.28 -10.01 15.00
N SER A 508 28.06 -9.82 13.92
CA SER A 508 27.87 -10.54 12.66
C SER A 508 28.01 -12.06 12.82
N ILE A 509 29.03 -12.51 13.58
CA ILE A 509 29.22 -13.95 13.86
C ILE A 509 28.04 -14.51 14.67
N LYS A 510 27.58 -13.79 15.69
CA LYS A 510 26.43 -14.20 16.50
C LYS A 510 25.13 -14.18 15.71
N LEU A 511 24.96 -13.23 14.78
CA LEU A 511 23.82 -13.21 13.86
C LEU A 511 23.80 -14.47 13.00
N LEU A 512 24.94 -14.93 12.49
CA LEU A 512 25.04 -16.18 11.72
C LEU A 512 24.56 -17.40 12.53
N GLY A 513 24.82 -17.44 13.84
CA GLY A 513 24.26 -18.48 14.71
C GLY A 513 22.73 -18.46 14.78
N PHE A 514 22.11 -17.27 14.78
CA PHE A 514 20.65 -17.12 14.77
C PHE A 514 20.00 -17.47 13.41
N TYR A 515 20.78 -17.63 12.33
CA TYR A 515 20.29 -18.14 11.05
C TYR A 515 20.02 -19.64 11.06
N ILE A 516 20.69 -20.41 11.92
CA ILE A 516 20.71 -21.87 11.84
C ILE A 516 19.28 -22.48 11.84
N PRO A 517 18.35 -22.07 12.72
CA PRO A 517 17.00 -22.65 12.71
C PRO A 517 16.21 -22.31 11.44
N SER A 518 16.28 -21.07 10.98
CA SER A 518 15.53 -20.63 9.80
C SER A 518 16.10 -21.23 8.53
N ILE A 519 17.43 -21.31 8.37
CA ILE A 519 18.06 -21.87 7.16
C ILE A 519 17.86 -23.38 7.10
N PHE A 520 17.88 -24.07 8.24
CA PHE A 520 17.54 -25.49 8.31
C PHE A 520 16.09 -25.72 7.88
N GLN A 521 15.17 -24.84 8.28
CA GLN A 521 13.79 -24.88 7.77
C GLN A 521 13.76 -24.81 6.24
N PHE A 522 14.43 -23.80 5.65
CA PHE A 522 14.49 -23.64 4.19
C PHE A 522 15.07 -24.87 3.50
N ALA A 523 16.24 -25.33 3.95
CA ALA A 523 16.91 -26.51 3.42
C ALA A 523 16.02 -27.76 3.54
N SER A 524 15.26 -27.90 4.63
CA SER A 524 14.34 -29.03 4.78
C SER A 524 13.21 -29.02 3.75
N PHE A 525 12.69 -27.84 3.37
CA PHE A 525 11.73 -27.74 2.28
C PHE A 525 12.36 -28.11 0.94
N VAL A 526 13.56 -27.61 0.63
CA VAL A 526 14.24 -27.87 -0.66
C VAL A 526 14.67 -29.34 -0.80
N ILE A 527 15.20 -29.96 0.27
CA ILE A 527 15.78 -31.31 0.21
C ILE A 527 14.72 -32.40 0.28
N PHE A 528 13.69 -32.22 1.11
CA PHE A 528 12.67 -33.25 1.34
C PHE A 528 11.36 -32.97 0.57
N TYR A 529 11.41 -32.10 -0.44
CA TYR A 529 10.27 -31.87 -1.31
C TYR A 529 9.98 -33.11 -2.15
N GLU A 530 8.77 -33.65 -2.03
CA GLU A 530 8.35 -34.84 -2.76
C GLU A 530 7.65 -34.43 -4.06
N HIS A 531 8.37 -34.48 -5.19
CA HIS A 531 7.87 -34.16 -6.54
C HIS A 531 6.90 -35.24 -7.09
N SER A 532 5.75 -35.45 -6.46
CA SER A 532 4.76 -36.42 -6.98
C SER A 532 3.49 -35.74 -7.52
N PRO A 533 3.41 -35.45 -8.82
CA PRO A 533 2.19 -34.95 -9.47
C PRO A 533 0.98 -35.91 -9.31
N LYS A 534 1.22 -37.21 -9.09
CA LYS A 534 0.15 -38.21 -8.79
C LYS A 534 -0.58 -37.95 -7.46
N ASN A 535 0.10 -37.40 -6.46
CA ASN A 535 -0.52 -37.10 -5.16
C ASN A 535 -1.38 -35.82 -5.22
N ILE A 536 -1.05 -34.90 -6.14
CA ILE A 536 -1.84 -33.70 -6.43
C ILE A 536 -3.14 -34.08 -7.14
N GLU A 537 -3.08 -35.02 -8.09
CA GLU A 537 -4.24 -35.57 -8.81
C GLU A 537 -5.20 -36.32 -7.87
N LEU A 538 -4.68 -37.13 -6.94
CA LEU A 538 -5.49 -37.78 -5.90
C LEU A 538 -6.10 -36.79 -4.90
N ALA A 539 -5.39 -35.72 -4.52
CA ALA A 539 -5.90 -34.65 -3.66
C ALA A 539 -7.01 -33.83 -4.35
N LEU A 540 -6.93 -33.63 -5.67
CA LEU A 540 -7.96 -33.01 -6.50
C LEU A 540 -9.24 -33.87 -6.58
N ILE A 541 -9.08 -35.20 -6.67
CA ILE A 541 -10.18 -36.17 -6.78
C ILE A 541 -10.90 -36.40 -5.43
N GLN A 542 -10.18 -36.41 -4.30
CA GLN A 542 -10.72 -36.92 -3.02
C GLN A 542 -11.73 -35.99 -2.31
N LYS A 543 -11.91 -34.72 -2.74
CA LYS A 543 -12.86 -33.80 -2.09
C LYS A 543 -13.83 -33.05 -3.02
N HIS A 544 -13.99 -33.45 -4.30
CA HIS A 544 -14.82 -32.68 -5.25
C HIS A 544 -14.46 -31.18 -5.17
N ILE A 545 -13.24 -30.82 -5.58
CA ILE A 545 -12.84 -29.41 -5.64
C ILE A 545 -13.55 -28.72 -6.82
N GLU A 546 -14.88 -28.70 -6.81
CA GLU A 546 -15.75 -27.96 -7.75
C GLU A 546 -15.57 -26.44 -7.61
N TYR A 547 -14.90 -25.97 -6.55
CA TYR A 547 -14.66 -24.55 -6.28
C TYR A 547 -13.28 -24.02 -6.73
N MET A 548 -12.37 -24.85 -7.28
CA MET A 548 -11.14 -24.33 -7.90
C MET A 548 -11.36 -24.09 -9.39
N SER A 549 -11.45 -22.82 -9.77
CA SER A 549 -11.58 -22.41 -11.16
C SER A 549 -10.32 -22.62 -12.00
N ASN A 550 -9.15 -22.90 -11.40
CA ASN A 550 -7.91 -23.13 -12.15
C ASN A 550 -6.87 -24.02 -11.41
N PRO A 551 -6.57 -25.24 -11.88
CA PRO A 551 -5.55 -26.12 -11.31
C PRO A 551 -4.12 -25.55 -11.43
N ASP A 552 -3.90 -24.58 -12.33
CA ASP A 552 -2.60 -23.95 -12.55
C ASP A 552 -2.15 -23.01 -11.40
N GLN A 553 -2.95 -22.90 -10.33
CA GLN A 553 -2.61 -22.09 -9.14
C GLN A 553 -1.96 -22.92 -8.02
N ILE A 554 -1.93 -24.24 -8.14
CA ILE A 554 -1.33 -25.11 -7.13
C ILE A 554 0.19 -25.08 -7.30
N ILE A 555 0.89 -24.65 -6.26
CA ILE A 555 2.35 -24.55 -6.27
C ILE A 555 3.02 -25.62 -5.40
N GLY A 556 2.29 -26.29 -4.51
CA GLY A 556 2.86 -27.42 -3.77
C GLY A 556 1.90 -28.15 -2.84
N TYR A 557 2.39 -29.28 -2.34
CA TYR A 557 1.68 -30.21 -1.48
C TYR A 557 2.62 -30.70 -0.37
N THR A 558 2.13 -30.78 0.87
CA THR A 558 2.89 -31.38 1.97
C THR A 558 2.00 -32.16 2.94
N VAL A 559 2.51 -33.27 3.45
CA VAL A 559 1.82 -34.08 4.48
C VAL A 559 2.07 -33.47 5.86
N LEU A 560 1.04 -33.43 6.71
CA LEU A 560 1.15 -32.82 8.05
C LEU A 560 2.14 -33.56 8.97
N LYS A 561 2.18 -34.89 8.85
CA LYS A 561 3.10 -35.76 9.62
C LYS A 561 4.53 -35.73 9.08
N SER A 562 4.80 -35.05 7.96
CA SER A 562 6.16 -34.95 7.45
C SER A 562 7.03 -34.19 8.45
N PHE A 563 8.31 -34.55 8.50
CA PHE A 563 9.29 -33.86 9.33
C PHE A 563 9.34 -32.36 8.99
N VAL A 564 9.29 -32.01 7.70
CA VAL A 564 9.32 -30.63 7.19
C VAL A 564 8.15 -29.81 7.74
N THR A 565 6.92 -30.32 7.60
CA THR A 565 5.72 -29.61 8.07
C THR A 565 5.73 -29.48 9.59
N THR A 566 6.06 -30.55 10.29
CA THR A 566 6.10 -30.56 11.77
C THR A 566 7.14 -29.56 12.28
N TYR A 567 8.35 -29.58 11.72
CA TYR A 567 9.41 -28.64 12.07
C TYR A 567 8.98 -27.19 11.80
N THR A 568 8.35 -26.93 10.66
CA THR A 568 7.85 -25.59 10.28
C THR A 568 6.78 -25.09 11.24
N VAL A 569 5.83 -25.94 11.61
CA VAL A 569 4.77 -25.58 12.57
C VAL A 569 5.38 -25.26 13.94
N ILE A 570 6.34 -26.06 14.40
CA ILE A 570 7.07 -25.78 15.65
C ILE A 570 7.81 -24.44 15.55
N ASN A 571 8.50 -24.18 14.44
CA ASN A 571 9.28 -22.97 14.26
C ASN A 571 8.45 -21.70 14.06
N MET A 572 7.25 -21.82 13.49
CA MET A 572 6.34 -20.70 13.27
C MET A 572 5.30 -20.47 14.36
N SER A 573 5.11 -21.44 15.27
CA SER A 573 4.06 -21.37 16.29
C SER A 573 4.60 -21.49 17.71
N PHE A 574 5.43 -22.51 17.97
CA PHE A 574 5.94 -22.80 19.32
C PHE A 574 7.15 -21.92 19.69
N PHE A 575 8.18 -21.87 18.85
CA PHE A 575 9.34 -21.01 19.12
C PHE A 575 8.99 -19.51 19.25
N PRO A 576 8.04 -18.93 18.49
CA PRO A 576 7.63 -17.54 18.66
C PRO A 576 7.04 -17.25 20.04
N PHE A 577 6.33 -18.21 20.63
CA PHE A 577 5.83 -18.11 22.00
C PHE A 577 6.99 -18.07 23.01
N LEU A 578 8.00 -18.93 22.87
CA LEU A 578 9.19 -18.91 23.72
C LEU A 578 10.01 -17.62 23.53
N ILE A 579 10.16 -17.17 22.29
CA ILE A 579 10.82 -15.90 21.95
C ILE A 579 10.08 -14.73 22.62
N PHE A 580 8.74 -14.72 22.57
CA PHE A 580 7.94 -13.70 23.23
C PHE A 580 8.20 -13.63 24.73
N ILE A 581 8.19 -14.78 25.43
CA ILE A 581 8.51 -14.86 26.86
C ILE A 581 9.94 -14.36 27.13
N ALA A 582 10.92 -14.82 26.36
CA ALA A 582 12.31 -14.41 26.50
C ALA A 582 12.48 -12.89 26.33
N ILE A 583 11.80 -12.30 25.35
CA ILE A 583 11.78 -10.85 25.11
C ILE A 583 11.22 -10.11 26.33
N LEU A 584 10.11 -10.58 26.93
CA LEU A 584 9.53 -9.95 28.12
C LEU A 584 10.48 -9.98 29.32
N ILE A 585 11.17 -11.10 29.54
CA ILE A 585 12.17 -11.26 30.61
C ILE A 585 13.36 -10.32 30.38
N ILE A 586 13.93 -10.31 29.16
CA ILE A 586 15.07 -9.47 28.82
C ILE A 586 14.70 -7.99 28.92
N ARG A 587 13.49 -7.62 28.46
CA ARG A 587 12.96 -6.26 28.60
C ARG A 587 12.90 -5.82 30.06
N PHE A 588 12.36 -6.68 30.94
CA PHE A 588 12.31 -6.39 32.37
C PHE A 588 13.71 -6.12 32.93
N LYS A 589 14.68 -6.98 32.61
CA LYS A 589 16.09 -6.80 33.00
C LYS A 589 16.72 -5.52 32.43
N CYS A 590 16.46 -5.18 31.18
CA CYS A 590 16.93 -3.93 30.57
C CYS A 590 16.37 -2.69 31.28
N MET A 591 15.08 -2.71 31.61
CA MET A 591 14.42 -1.60 32.30
C MET A 591 14.95 -1.43 33.73
N GLN A 592 15.14 -2.53 34.45
CA GLN A 592 15.74 -2.54 35.78
C GLN A 592 17.19 -2.04 35.74
N PHE A 593 18.00 -2.50 34.78
CA PHE A 593 19.38 -2.00 34.66
C PHE A 593 19.43 -0.49 34.37
N LEU A 594 18.48 0.02 33.56
CA LEU A 594 18.35 1.44 33.26
C LEU A 594 17.85 2.29 34.44
N SER A 595 17.11 1.71 35.39
CA SER A 595 16.78 2.40 36.65
C SER A 595 17.97 2.41 37.59
N ASP A 596 18.68 1.29 37.71
CA ASP A 596 19.67 1.08 38.77
C ASP A 596 21.02 1.74 38.46
N LYS A 597 21.45 1.79 37.18
CA LYS A 597 22.70 2.47 36.75
C LYS A 597 22.45 3.82 36.06
N SER A 598 21.33 4.45 36.41
CA SER A 598 20.88 5.73 35.88
C SER A 598 21.95 6.84 35.92
N GLU A 599 22.84 6.82 36.91
CA GLU A 599 23.80 7.91 37.21
C GLU A 599 25.12 7.81 36.44
N ASN A 600 25.51 6.62 35.97
CA ASN A 600 26.82 6.38 35.35
C ASN A 600 26.81 6.44 33.80
N LEU A 601 25.65 6.66 33.19
CA LEU A 601 25.50 6.74 31.72
C LEU A 601 25.31 8.18 31.29
N GLN A 602 26.02 8.58 30.23
CA GLN A 602 25.79 9.87 29.57
C GLN A 602 24.30 10.01 29.17
N GLU A 603 23.67 11.13 29.55
CA GLU A 603 22.21 11.31 29.47
C GLU A 603 21.67 11.18 28.03
N GLU A 604 22.44 11.59 27.02
CA GLU A 604 22.08 11.41 25.60
C GLU A 604 22.06 9.92 25.19
N THR A 605 23.08 9.16 25.59
CA THR A 605 23.19 7.72 25.33
C THR A 605 22.08 6.94 26.03
N LYS A 606 21.75 7.34 27.27
CA LYS A 606 20.64 6.79 28.06
C LYS A 606 19.28 7.06 27.40
N LYS A 607 19.05 8.29 26.94
CA LYS A 607 17.82 8.67 26.22
C LYS A 607 17.65 7.87 24.92
N LEU A 608 18.73 7.66 24.18
CA LEU A 608 18.72 6.85 22.96
C LEU A 608 18.38 5.38 23.25
N HIS A 609 19.00 4.76 24.26
CA HIS A 609 18.70 3.38 24.66
C HIS A 609 17.25 3.21 25.15
N LYS A 610 16.73 4.17 25.92
CA LYS A 610 15.31 4.16 26.36
C LYS A 610 14.33 4.22 25.17
N GLN A 611 14.58 5.09 24.20
CA GLN A 611 13.74 5.19 22.99
C GLN A 611 13.74 3.89 22.20
N PHE A 612 14.89 3.25 22.17
CA PHE A 612 15.10 2.04 21.42
C PHE A 612 14.47 0.81 22.05
N ILE A 613 14.62 0.62 23.37
CA ILE A 613 13.90 -0.41 24.13
C ILE A 613 12.39 -0.21 24.00
N LYS A 614 11.93 1.04 23.91
CA LYS A 614 10.53 1.35 23.65
C LYS A 614 10.09 0.89 22.25
N ALA A 615 10.87 1.18 21.21
CA ALA A 615 10.61 0.70 19.85
C ALA A 615 10.53 -0.84 19.81
N LEU A 616 11.53 -1.49 20.42
CA LEU A 616 11.61 -2.94 20.55
C LEU A 616 10.45 -3.53 21.35
N THR A 617 9.96 -2.84 22.38
CA THR A 617 8.79 -3.28 23.16
C THR A 617 7.53 -3.35 22.30
N PHE A 618 7.32 -2.39 21.39
CA PHE A 618 6.20 -2.48 20.46
C PHE A 618 6.40 -3.60 19.44
N GLN A 619 7.64 -3.85 19.02
CA GLN A 619 7.98 -4.99 18.17
C GLN A 619 7.81 -6.34 18.88
N ALA A 620 7.87 -6.39 20.21
CA ALA A 620 7.65 -7.60 21.00
C ALA A 620 6.23 -8.17 20.83
N PHE A 621 5.27 -7.39 20.32
CA PHE A 621 3.93 -7.89 19.96
C PHE A 621 3.90 -8.62 18.61
N LEU A 622 4.97 -8.55 17.79
CA LEU A 622 4.98 -9.24 16.48
C LEU A 622 5.03 -10.76 16.62
N PRO A 623 5.86 -11.38 17.49
CA PRO A 623 5.79 -12.83 17.75
C PRO A 623 4.40 -13.32 18.16
N PHE A 624 3.57 -12.48 18.79
CA PHE A 624 2.19 -12.84 19.13
C PHE A 624 1.31 -13.06 17.88
N LEU A 625 1.55 -12.33 16.78
CA LEU A 625 0.84 -12.55 15.51
C LEU A 625 1.14 -13.95 14.95
N PHE A 626 2.35 -14.46 15.16
CA PHE A 626 2.76 -15.82 14.78
C PHE A 626 2.15 -16.89 15.67
N VAL A 627 1.97 -16.61 16.97
CA VAL A 627 1.23 -17.52 17.86
C VAL A 627 -0.24 -17.60 17.45
N LEU A 628 -0.87 -16.45 17.15
CA LEU A 628 -2.24 -16.41 16.67
C LEU A 628 -2.40 -17.18 15.35
N ASN A 629 -1.41 -17.08 14.47
CA ASN A 629 -1.33 -17.85 13.25
C ASN A 629 -1.31 -19.37 13.50
N GLY A 630 -0.47 -19.83 14.42
CA GLY A 630 -0.42 -21.25 14.81
C GLY A 630 -1.76 -21.75 15.34
N ILE A 631 -2.48 -20.92 16.11
CA ILE A 631 -3.84 -21.23 16.57
C ILE A 631 -4.81 -21.33 15.38
N CYS A 632 -4.78 -20.38 14.44
CA CYS A 632 -5.59 -20.45 13.21
C CYS A 632 -5.29 -21.71 12.40
N PHE A 633 -4.03 -22.11 12.28
CA PHE A 633 -3.63 -23.34 11.60
C PHE A 633 -4.17 -24.60 12.32
N MET A 634 -4.13 -24.64 13.65
CA MET A 634 -4.70 -25.74 14.44
C MET A 634 -6.24 -25.78 14.35
N LEU A 635 -6.91 -24.63 14.31
CA LEU A 635 -8.35 -24.56 14.08
C LEU A 635 -8.73 -25.06 12.68
N LEU A 636 -7.93 -24.71 11.67
CA LEU A 636 -8.10 -25.18 10.29
C LEU A 636 -7.97 -26.70 10.18
N ARG A 637 -7.15 -27.33 11.04
CA ARG A 637 -7.05 -28.79 11.15
C ARG A 637 -8.28 -29.44 11.79
N ASN A 638 -8.83 -28.83 12.85
CA ASN A 638 -9.86 -29.46 13.68
C ASN A 638 -11.30 -29.23 13.18
N LEU A 639 -11.52 -28.22 12.32
CA LEU A 639 -12.84 -27.93 11.75
C LEU A 639 -12.98 -28.60 10.38
N ASN A 640 -13.81 -29.66 10.29
CA ASN A 640 -14.06 -30.42 9.04
C ASN A 640 -14.64 -29.57 7.88
N GLN A 641 -15.13 -28.36 8.16
CA GLN A 641 -15.54 -27.36 7.17
C GLN A 641 -14.62 -26.14 7.28
N SER A 642 -13.61 -26.06 6.42
CA SER A 642 -12.74 -24.89 6.35
C SER A 642 -13.53 -23.72 5.75
N SER A 643 -13.72 -22.65 6.52
CA SER A 643 -14.19 -21.40 5.93
C SER A 643 -13.02 -20.75 5.18
N LEU A 644 -13.29 -20.22 3.98
CA LEU A 644 -12.32 -19.49 3.15
C LEU A 644 -11.57 -18.40 3.94
N PHE A 645 -12.23 -17.81 4.93
CA PHE A 645 -11.63 -16.86 5.85
C PHE A 645 -10.45 -17.44 6.64
N ILE A 646 -10.60 -18.63 7.23
CA ILE A 646 -9.55 -19.24 8.06
C ILE A 646 -8.34 -19.64 7.18
N GLU A 647 -8.59 -20.16 5.98
CA GLU A 647 -7.54 -20.53 4.99
C GLU A 647 -6.65 -19.34 4.61
N LEU A 648 -7.24 -18.16 4.49
CA LEU A 648 -6.54 -16.92 4.12
C LEU A 648 -5.98 -16.17 5.34
N SER A 649 -6.63 -16.28 6.51
CA SER A 649 -6.25 -15.58 7.75
C SER A 649 -4.81 -15.84 8.17
N ASN A 650 -4.30 -17.04 7.89
CA ASN A 650 -2.93 -17.44 8.19
C ASN A 650 -1.94 -16.48 7.49
N THR A 651 -2.04 -16.36 6.17
CA THR A 651 -1.17 -15.49 5.37
C THR A 651 -1.39 -14.00 5.66
N LEU A 652 -2.65 -13.60 5.90
CA LEU A 652 -3.01 -12.21 6.27
C LEU A 652 -2.24 -11.75 7.52
N LEU A 653 -2.17 -12.57 8.57
CA LEU A 653 -1.48 -12.21 9.82
C LEU A 653 0.03 -12.06 9.64
N PHE A 654 0.67 -12.90 8.80
CA PHE A 654 2.11 -12.79 8.54
C PHE A 654 2.49 -11.50 7.80
N SER A 655 1.64 -11.05 6.87
CA SER A 655 1.88 -9.82 6.09
C SER A 655 1.96 -8.54 6.93
N LEU A 656 1.36 -8.53 8.12
CA LEU A 656 1.41 -7.40 9.05
C LEU A 656 2.82 -7.15 9.62
N THR A 657 3.63 -8.21 9.73
CA THR A 657 4.96 -8.13 10.35
C THR A 657 5.92 -7.22 9.58
N PRO A 658 6.19 -7.44 8.28
CA PRO A 658 7.05 -6.56 7.51
C PRO A 658 6.46 -5.17 7.31
N LEU A 659 5.14 -5.03 7.36
CA LEU A 659 4.45 -3.74 7.27
C LEU A 659 4.70 -2.84 8.49
N ILE A 660 4.51 -3.40 9.69
CA ILE A 660 4.48 -2.62 10.94
C ILE A 660 5.87 -2.44 11.54
N SER A 661 6.74 -3.45 11.41
CA SER A 661 8.05 -3.45 12.06
C SER A 661 8.98 -2.27 11.71
N PRO A 662 9.17 -1.85 10.44
CA PRO A 662 10.04 -0.72 10.13
C PRO A 662 9.53 0.60 10.68
N LEU A 663 8.21 0.77 10.77
CA LEU A 663 7.58 1.98 11.30
C LEU A 663 7.98 2.19 12.76
N MET A 664 8.05 1.11 13.56
CA MET A 664 8.49 1.22 14.95
C MET A 664 9.88 1.83 15.09
N TYR A 665 10.82 1.46 14.22
CA TYR A 665 12.16 2.07 14.25
C TYR A 665 12.16 3.51 13.74
N ILE A 666 11.48 3.76 12.62
CA ILE A 666 11.43 5.09 11.99
C ILE A 666 10.81 6.13 12.94
N PHE A 667 9.73 5.78 13.64
CA PHE A 667 9.04 6.70 14.54
C PHE A 667 9.71 6.82 15.91
N TYR A 668 10.26 5.74 16.49
CA TYR A 668 10.72 5.78 17.87
C TYR A 668 12.20 6.16 18.01
N VAL A 669 13.05 5.82 17.04
CA VAL A 669 14.50 6.10 17.10
C VAL A 669 14.75 7.53 16.63
N ALA A 670 15.09 8.43 17.56
CA ALA A 670 15.20 9.87 17.27
C ALA A 670 16.16 10.22 16.11
N PRO A 671 17.37 9.64 15.97
CA PRO A 671 18.24 9.94 14.84
C PRO A 671 17.59 9.68 13.46
N TYR A 672 16.81 8.61 13.34
CA TYR A 672 16.11 8.23 12.11
C TYR A 672 14.95 9.16 11.83
N ARG A 673 14.08 9.36 12.83
CA ARG A 673 12.96 10.31 12.77
C ARG A 673 13.45 11.72 12.44
N ASN A 674 14.48 12.21 13.13
CA ASN A 674 15.02 13.55 12.94
C ASN A 674 15.63 13.74 11.56
N THR A 675 16.24 12.69 10.99
CA THR A 675 16.75 12.75 9.61
C THR A 675 15.61 12.95 8.60
N LEU A 676 14.52 12.18 8.73
CA LEU A 676 13.34 12.37 7.88
C LEU A 676 12.73 13.75 8.07
N ILE A 677 12.60 14.20 9.33
CA ILE A 677 12.12 15.55 9.64
C ILE A 677 13.03 16.61 9.01
N HIS A 678 14.36 16.46 9.06
CA HIS A 678 15.28 17.37 8.42
C HIS A 678 15.18 17.34 6.89
N PHE A 679 14.96 16.18 6.29
CA PHE A 679 14.69 16.07 4.86
C PHE A 679 13.43 16.86 4.46
N PHE A 680 12.32 16.66 5.19
CA PHE A 680 11.09 17.42 4.97
C PHE A 680 11.22 18.91 5.38
N LYS A 681 12.09 19.27 6.32
CA LYS A 681 12.36 20.66 6.72
C LYS A 681 13.34 21.39 5.80
N ARG A 682 14.26 20.70 5.11
CA ARG A 682 15.32 21.30 4.27
C ARG A 682 14.78 21.96 3.00
N GLN A 683 13.58 21.60 2.52
CA GLN A 683 12.85 22.36 1.48
C GLN A 683 12.30 23.72 1.98
N LYS A 684 13.06 24.40 2.87
CA LYS A 684 12.75 25.70 3.48
C LYS A 684 13.90 26.70 3.26
N GLN A 685 15.07 26.23 2.81
CA GLN A 685 16.16 27.05 2.30
C GLN A 685 16.12 26.96 0.78
#